data_AF-A0A7C4VNH1-F1
#
_entry.id   AF-A0A7C4VNH1-F1
#
_cell.length_a   1.000
_cell.length_b   1.000
_cell.length_c   1.000
_cell.angle_alpha   90.00
_cell.angle_beta   90.00
_cell.angle_gamma   90.00
#
_symmetry.space_group_name_H-M   'P 1'
#
loop_
_entity.id
_entity.type
_entity.pdbx_description
1 polymer ?
#
loop_
_entity_poly.entity_id
_entity_poly.type
_entity_poly.pdbx_seq_one_letter_code
_entity_poly.pdbx_strand_id
1 'polypeptide(L)'
;MRKVVSGAMLTLLFLVSLTSMSSVQVVNAEEELPIVWEAVYDEGKSEFFSNVAVDSNGNLMVVGNVINYATGEAAGIVAKYSRGGELLWLQKVQPYPFTNLNGIAVDPNDNIVAFGVTSTNPDMQDYGGSQIAEWLIAKFYPNGTLMWQTYYRKEGMGYHREGMYGIVAYDDNIICTGVAGYQFRVIKLDINGSLLWETQPSIGAQGNGMAIDKNGDILVVGQTSLYPYSDVVLVKLSQSGSELWAKVFDWGGNEVGRDVDIDWDGNIVIIGVGPLFVLKLNSTGDTVWRKEYPSIGDDCWNLHVWPNRYGISTFSSSGASPPYYVEYDVDGEMVYEASFRGGSISADKQGRLTSAYLIGTWPDVNATLTVYDYLAKAWAGTVYIRADGSIDPPDAPIITFDNVTYTLNDTIAVPDYNYGVVVQRDNIVIDGMGYTLRGSQSGGGFSLSSRNNVTIKNANIENVQVGISVDFSLNISIIGNNITKNDYGIQMQGSSNNNITGNHITKNGDGILLSGFSNGNNISGNNITKNGHGVSLIGSSGNSIYGNNITLNNEYGIRLEYSSENSVSENNIMANSYYGILARASNNSIFANKIADNAYGISLDSSSDNSISGNNITKNGRGISLSYSPRNNITENNVANNEYGIVLVGYSPNYTNRIYHNNFINNTNQAQVTVGYENVWDDGYPSGGNYWSDYTGVDLFSGPYQNMTGGDGIGDTPYIIDENNTDRYPLMYPYGTETFKLTI
;
A
#
# COMPACT_ATOMS: atom_id res chain seq x y z
N MET A 1 9.48 -13.51 1.40
CA MET A 1 8.01 -13.76 1.31
C MET A 1 7.46 -13.61 2.72
N ARG A 2 6.46 -12.80 3.09
CA ARG A 2 5.57 -11.81 2.45
C ARG A 2 5.26 -10.79 3.56
N LYS A 3 5.13 -9.49 3.25
CA LYS A 3 4.10 -8.64 3.85
C LYS A 3 3.78 -7.41 2.98
N VAL A 4 2.48 -7.28 2.71
CA VAL A 4 1.72 -6.14 2.18
C VAL A 4 1.51 -5.18 3.38
N VAL A 5 1.47 -3.85 3.28
CA VAL A 5 0.24 -3.05 3.07
C VAL A 5 0.57 -1.53 2.90
N SER A 6 -0.20 -0.90 2.01
CA SER A 6 -0.65 0.51 1.87
C SER A 6 0.29 1.72 1.80
N GLY A 7 0.12 2.46 0.70
CA GLY A 7 -0.22 3.89 0.73
C GLY A 7 0.93 4.86 0.54
N ALA A 8 0.86 5.65 -0.55
CA ALA A 8 1.63 6.86 -0.90
C ALA A 8 2.77 7.23 0.06
N MET A 9 4.04 7.13 -0.32
CA MET A 9 5.13 7.66 0.50
C MET A 9 5.36 9.15 0.24
N LEU A 10 4.93 9.96 1.21
CA LEU A 10 5.84 10.93 1.83
C LEU A 10 6.97 10.13 2.48
N THR A 11 8.22 10.48 2.20
CA THR A 11 9.36 10.05 3.03
C THR A 11 9.29 10.94 4.26
N LEU A 12 8.75 10.45 5.37
CA LEU A 12 8.63 11.26 6.57
C LEU A 12 9.94 11.17 7.38
N LEU A 13 10.68 12.26 7.51
CA LEU A 13 11.70 12.40 8.55
C LEU A 13 10.96 12.35 9.89
N PHE A 14 11.39 11.55 10.85
CA PHE A 14 10.86 11.66 12.20
C PHE A 14 11.98 12.28 13.04
N LEU A 15 11.66 13.21 13.94
CA LEU A 15 12.59 13.98 14.74
C LEU A 15 11.95 14.26 16.09
N VAL A 16 12.50 13.72 17.16
CA VAL A 16 12.04 14.07 18.51
C VAL A 16 12.77 15.38 18.89
N SER A 17 12.15 16.33 19.59
CA SER A 17 12.79 17.57 20.08
C SER A 17 12.45 17.93 21.54
N LEU A 18 13.15 18.93 22.08
CA LEU A 18 13.01 19.47 23.45
C LEU A 18 12.41 20.89 23.40
N THR A 19 11.28 21.14 24.04
CA THR A 19 10.61 22.46 24.01
C THR A 19 11.05 23.39 25.15
N SER A 20 12.27 23.93 25.06
CA SER A 20 12.60 25.16 25.79
C SER A 20 13.70 25.97 25.08
N MET A 21 13.40 26.52 23.90
CA MET A 21 13.95 27.80 23.39
C MET A 21 13.44 28.05 21.97
N SER A 22 12.88 29.24 21.74
CA SER A 22 12.37 29.72 20.45
C SER A 22 13.52 30.05 19.49
N SER A 23 13.90 29.09 18.62
CA SER A 23 14.37 29.27 17.23
C SER A 23 15.13 28.01 16.78
N VAL A 24 14.63 27.36 15.74
CA VAL A 24 15.39 26.39 14.94
C VAL A 24 16.13 27.20 13.89
N GLN A 25 17.45 27.09 13.82
CA GLN A 25 18.23 27.63 12.70
C GLN A 25 18.60 26.45 11.81
N VAL A 26 17.95 26.35 10.65
CA VAL A 26 18.40 25.49 9.56
C VAL A 26 19.50 26.26 8.84
N VAL A 27 20.73 25.78 8.92
CA VAL A 27 21.84 26.37 8.17
C VAL A 27 22.16 25.40 7.03
N ASN A 28 21.94 25.85 5.78
CA ASN A 28 22.14 25.12 4.51
C ASN A 28 21.11 24.06 4.07
N ALA A 29 19.82 24.33 4.21
CA ALA A 29 18.83 23.69 3.32
C ALA A 29 18.36 24.71 2.27
N GLU A 30 18.34 24.32 0.99
CA GLU A 30 17.70 25.14 -0.05
C GLU A 30 16.17 25.23 0.14
N GLU A 31 15.55 24.40 1.00
CA GLU A 31 14.15 24.50 1.43
C GLU A 31 13.97 23.98 2.88
N GLU A 32 13.12 24.64 3.69
CA GLU A 32 12.71 24.14 5.02
C GLU A 32 11.85 22.87 4.86
N LEU A 33 12.23 21.76 5.52
CA LEU A 33 11.39 20.56 5.54
C LEU A 33 10.10 20.87 6.33
N PRO A 34 8.90 20.63 5.76
CA PRO A 34 7.65 20.94 6.46
C PRO A 34 7.37 19.88 7.53
N ILE A 35 7.01 20.33 8.73
CA ILE A 35 6.51 19.45 9.80
C ILE A 35 5.14 18.91 9.39
N VAL A 36 5.00 17.58 9.40
CA VAL A 36 3.77 16.84 9.12
C VAL A 36 2.92 16.69 10.37
N TRP A 37 3.50 16.31 11.50
CA TRP A 37 2.81 16.29 12.81
C TRP A 37 3.79 16.32 13.98
N GLU A 38 3.28 16.66 15.17
CA GLU A 38 4.03 16.67 16.43
C GLU A 38 3.19 16.09 17.57
N ALA A 39 3.81 15.30 18.46
CA ALA A 39 3.18 14.71 19.64
C ALA A 39 4.06 14.89 20.88
N VAL A 40 3.50 15.35 22.00
CA VAL A 40 4.24 15.53 23.27
C VAL A 40 3.78 14.51 24.29
N TYR A 41 4.73 13.85 24.95
CA TYR A 41 4.49 13.02 26.12
C TYR A 41 5.13 13.68 27.35
N ASP A 42 4.31 13.96 28.35
CA ASP A 42 4.67 14.67 29.58
C ASP A 42 3.84 14.11 30.74
N GLU A 43 4.52 13.59 31.76
CA GLU A 43 3.90 13.18 33.02
C GLU A 43 4.46 13.94 34.23
N GLY A 44 5.08 15.10 34.00
CA GLY A 44 5.71 15.94 35.01
C GLY A 44 6.99 15.35 35.59
N LYS A 45 7.68 14.47 34.84
CA LYS A 45 8.97 13.86 35.19
C LYS A 45 10.00 14.21 34.10
N SER A 46 11.13 13.51 34.07
CA SER A 46 12.06 13.61 32.94
C SER A 46 11.78 12.47 31.98
N GLU A 47 11.31 12.78 30.78
CA GLU A 47 10.98 11.79 29.76
C GLU A 47 11.88 11.90 28.54
N PHE A 48 12.26 10.77 27.94
CA PHE A 48 12.94 10.78 26.65
C PHE A 48 12.64 9.58 25.77
N PHE A 49 12.48 9.90 24.48
CA PHE A 49 12.76 9.09 23.30
C PHE A 49 13.97 8.17 23.41
N SER A 50 13.82 6.84 23.40
CA SER A 50 14.90 5.86 23.48
C SER A 50 14.94 4.74 22.40
N ASN A 51 14.18 4.77 21.32
CA ASN A 51 14.35 4.02 20.04
C ASN A 51 13.01 3.97 19.37
N VAL A 52 12.99 3.42 18.17
CA VAL A 52 11.95 3.59 17.22
C VAL A 52 12.02 2.47 16.20
N ALA A 53 10.86 2.08 15.69
CA ALA A 53 10.72 1.20 14.55
C ALA A 53 9.39 1.51 13.85
N VAL A 54 9.15 0.94 12.67
CA VAL A 54 7.88 1.08 11.93
C VAL A 54 7.35 -0.29 11.56
N ASP A 55 6.03 -0.41 11.59
CA ASP A 55 5.33 -1.64 11.24
C ASP A 55 5.00 -1.69 9.75
N SER A 56 4.46 -2.81 9.29
CA SER A 56 4.09 -3.01 7.89
C SER A 56 3.02 -2.04 7.35
N ASN A 57 2.35 -1.28 8.21
CA ASN A 57 1.34 -0.27 7.83
C ASN A 57 1.88 1.17 7.87
N GLY A 58 3.17 1.36 8.19
CA GLY A 58 3.76 2.69 8.34
C GLY A 58 3.43 3.37 9.67
N ASN A 59 2.97 2.63 10.69
CA ASN A 59 2.81 3.16 12.04
C ASN A 59 4.16 3.19 12.74
N LEU A 60 4.39 4.23 13.54
CA LEU A 60 5.63 4.43 14.27
C LEU A 60 5.51 3.81 15.66
N MET A 61 6.47 2.98 16.04
CA MET A 61 6.66 2.52 17.40
C MET A 61 7.86 3.22 17.99
N VAL A 62 7.78 3.53 19.27
CA VAL A 62 8.79 4.29 20.01
C VAL A 62 9.03 3.58 21.34
N VAL A 63 10.27 3.37 21.73
CA VAL A 63 10.63 3.08 23.13
C VAL A 63 11.26 4.31 23.76
N GLY A 64 11.18 4.44 25.08
CA GLY A 64 11.66 5.59 25.81
C GLY A 64 11.84 5.28 27.29
N ASN A 65 12.14 6.31 28.07
CA ASN A 65 12.21 6.22 29.52
C ASN A 65 11.54 7.41 30.21
N VAL A 66 11.01 7.17 31.40
CA VAL A 66 10.50 8.17 32.34
C VAL A 66 11.30 8.04 33.63
N ILE A 67 12.04 9.09 34.00
CA ILE A 67 12.92 9.12 35.17
C ILE A 67 12.42 10.10 36.21
N ASN A 68 12.38 9.65 37.46
CA ASN A 68 12.14 10.48 38.64
C ASN A 68 13.46 10.77 39.36
N TYR A 69 14.06 11.93 39.11
CA TYR A 69 15.33 12.30 39.75
C TYR A 69 15.26 12.47 41.26
N ALA A 70 14.07 12.68 41.83
CA ALA A 70 13.90 12.76 43.28
C ALA A 70 14.01 11.38 43.96
N THR A 71 13.70 10.29 43.25
CA THR A 71 13.71 8.92 43.80
C THR A 71 14.71 7.98 43.13
N GLY A 72 15.31 8.38 42.00
CA GLY A 72 16.12 7.55 41.12
C GLY A 72 15.30 6.65 40.19
N GLU A 73 14.03 6.38 40.52
CA GLU A 73 13.19 5.42 39.80
C GLU A 73 13.05 5.76 38.31
N ALA A 74 13.13 4.72 37.48
CA ALA A 74 12.99 4.81 36.03
C ALA A 74 12.03 3.73 35.51
N ALA A 75 11.15 4.12 34.59
CA ALA A 75 10.28 3.20 33.86
C ALA A 75 10.55 3.30 32.36
N GLY A 76 10.60 2.16 31.69
CA GLY A 76 10.59 2.12 30.23
C GLY A 76 9.20 2.47 29.70
N ILE A 77 9.12 3.11 28.54
CA ILE A 77 7.89 3.33 27.80
C ILE A 77 8.00 2.67 26.43
N VAL A 78 6.88 2.12 25.95
CA VAL A 78 6.71 1.63 24.57
C VAL A 78 5.42 2.25 24.06
N ALA A 79 5.48 3.01 22.98
CA ALA A 79 4.33 3.70 22.40
C ALA A 79 4.20 3.38 20.92
N LYS A 80 2.97 3.41 20.40
CA LYS A 80 2.68 3.29 18.98
C LYS A 80 1.82 4.45 18.53
N TYR A 81 2.23 5.10 17.45
CA TYR A 81 1.55 6.20 16.80
C TYR A 81 1.11 5.77 15.40
N SER A 82 -0.07 6.24 14.99
CA SER A 82 -0.50 6.10 13.61
C SER A 82 0.42 6.90 12.71
N ARG A 83 0.39 6.57 11.42
CA ARG A 83 1.10 7.35 10.40
C ARG A 83 0.76 8.85 10.42
N GLY A 84 -0.46 9.20 10.84
CA GLY A 84 -0.93 10.58 10.97
C GLY A 84 -0.63 11.26 12.31
N GLY A 85 0.13 10.61 13.20
CA GLY A 85 0.53 11.18 14.50
C GLY A 85 -0.41 10.89 15.66
N GLU A 86 -1.44 10.08 15.47
CA GLU A 86 -2.37 9.73 16.55
C GLU A 86 -1.75 8.67 17.45
N LEU A 87 -1.70 8.89 18.77
CA LEU A 87 -1.28 7.85 19.72
C LEU A 87 -2.29 6.69 19.69
N LEU A 88 -1.86 5.52 19.21
CA LEU A 88 -2.67 4.30 19.17
C LEU A 88 -2.67 3.59 20.52
N TRP A 89 -1.50 3.45 21.15
CA TRP A 89 -1.37 2.90 22.50
C TRP A 89 0.00 3.26 23.11
N LEU A 90 0.07 3.20 24.45
CA LEU A 90 1.29 3.35 25.23
C LEU A 90 1.32 2.33 26.37
N GLN A 91 2.49 1.73 26.61
CA GLN A 91 2.76 0.80 27.70
C GLN A 91 3.94 1.27 28.53
N LYS A 92 3.83 1.14 29.85
CA LYS A 92 4.94 1.32 30.78
C LYS A 92 5.51 -0.04 31.17
N VAL A 93 6.82 -0.17 31.09
CA VAL A 93 7.57 -1.37 31.41
C VAL A 93 8.46 -1.05 32.60
N GLN A 94 8.07 -1.54 33.77
CA GLN A 94 8.80 -1.30 35.03
C GLN A 94 8.74 -2.54 35.94
N PRO A 95 9.39 -3.65 35.57
CA PRO A 95 9.45 -4.83 36.43
C PRO A 95 10.21 -4.60 37.74
N TYR A 96 11.14 -3.65 37.76
CA TYR A 96 11.88 -3.22 38.94
C TYR A 96 11.96 -1.68 39.02
N PRO A 97 12.35 -1.10 40.17
CA PRO A 97 12.38 0.36 40.37
C PRO A 97 13.17 1.12 39.30
N PHE A 98 14.17 0.49 38.70
CA PHE A 98 14.89 1.02 37.56
C PHE A 98 14.67 0.12 36.33
N THR A 99 14.14 0.70 35.25
CA THR A 99 14.09 0.09 33.92
C THR A 99 14.45 1.12 32.87
N ASN A 100 15.38 0.75 32.00
CA ASN A 100 15.83 1.57 30.89
C ASN A 100 15.72 0.77 29.59
N LEU A 101 14.79 1.15 28.71
CA LEU A 101 14.70 0.62 27.35
C LEU A 101 15.59 1.46 26.43
N ASN A 102 16.34 0.83 25.53
CA ASN A 102 17.27 1.49 24.58
C ASN A 102 17.13 1.00 23.13
N GLY A 103 16.37 -0.08 22.91
CA GLY A 103 16.21 -0.67 21.59
C GLY A 103 14.78 -1.14 21.36
N ILE A 104 14.37 -1.13 20.09
CA ILE A 104 13.09 -1.69 19.66
C ILE A 104 13.27 -2.33 18.28
N ALA A 105 12.54 -3.41 18.04
CA ALA A 105 12.44 -4.04 16.74
C ALA A 105 10.99 -4.51 16.51
N VAL A 106 10.67 -4.76 15.24
CA VAL A 106 9.36 -5.27 14.83
C VAL A 106 9.57 -6.60 14.12
N ASP A 107 8.84 -7.63 14.55
CA ASP A 107 8.89 -8.93 13.89
C ASP A 107 7.99 -8.95 12.63
N PRO A 108 8.10 -9.98 11.77
CA PRO A 108 7.27 -10.05 10.56
C PRO A 108 5.76 -10.14 10.80
N ASN A 109 5.29 -10.33 12.03
CA ASN A 109 3.88 -10.29 12.40
C ASN A 109 3.44 -8.93 12.97
N ASP A 110 4.29 -7.90 12.89
CA ASP A 110 4.12 -6.58 13.50
C ASP A 110 4.08 -6.61 15.04
N ASN A 111 4.56 -7.69 15.66
CA ASN A 111 4.78 -7.69 17.11
C ASN A 111 6.01 -6.85 17.41
N ILE A 112 5.98 -6.18 18.56
CA ILE A 112 7.00 -5.24 18.97
C ILE A 112 7.90 -5.95 19.97
N VAL A 113 9.22 -5.86 19.79
CA VAL A 113 10.22 -6.35 20.75
C VAL A 113 10.98 -5.14 21.28
N ALA A 114 10.89 -4.91 22.59
CA ALA A 114 11.62 -3.86 23.29
C ALA A 114 12.81 -4.46 24.06
N PHE A 115 13.92 -3.72 24.03
CA PHE A 115 15.22 -4.12 24.55
C PHE A 115 15.70 -3.11 25.58
N GLY A 116 16.15 -3.58 26.74
CA GLY A 116 16.70 -2.70 27.75
C GLY A 116 17.40 -3.43 28.89
N VAL A 117 17.54 -2.72 29.99
CA VAL A 117 18.11 -3.20 31.25
C VAL A 117 17.17 -2.86 32.38
N THR A 118 17.10 -3.72 33.39
CA THR A 118 16.33 -3.46 34.60
C THR A 118 17.12 -3.80 35.85
N SER A 119 16.82 -3.15 36.97
CA SER A 119 17.54 -3.30 38.23
C SER A 119 16.61 -3.06 39.43
N THR A 120 16.79 -3.89 40.47
CA THR A 120 16.11 -3.72 41.75
C THR A 120 16.51 -2.43 42.48
N ASN A 121 17.63 -1.81 42.11
CA ASN A 121 18.09 -0.56 42.71
C ASN A 121 17.58 0.63 41.87
N PRO A 122 16.81 1.57 42.45
CA PRO A 122 16.37 2.77 41.74
C PRO A 122 17.53 3.72 41.40
N ASP A 123 18.65 3.71 42.13
CA ASP A 123 19.71 4.70 41.94
C ASP A 123 20.91 4.13 41.17
N MET A 124 21.00 4.43 39.87
CA MET A 124 22.14 4.06 39.01
C MET A 124 23.33 5.03 39.14
N GLN A 125 23.26 6.09 39.96
CA GLN A 125 24.40 7.00 40.17
C GLN A 125 25.40 6.47 41.21
N ASP A 126 25.07 5.41 41.95
CA ASP A 126 25.96 4.83 42.96
C ASP A 126 26.90 3.77 42.36
N TYR A 127 27.99 4.23 41.77
CA TYR A 127 29.04 3.42 41.12
C TYR A 127 29.79 2.45 42.07
N GLY A 128 29.38 2.34 43.35
CA GLY A 128 30.13 1.65 44.42
C GLY A 128 29.54 0.36 44.99
N GLY A 129 28.28 -0.02 44.71
CA GLY A 129 27.60 -1.16 45.37
C GLY A 129 27.45 -2.44 44.53
N SER A 130 27.28 -3.60 45.19
CA SER A 130 26.92 -4.91 44.59
C SER A 130 25.52 -4.86 43.96
N GLN A 131 25.45 -4.53 42.68
CA GLN A 131 24.21 -4.31 41.94
C GLN A 131 23.82 -5.51 41.07
N ILE A 132 22.53 -5.71 40.83
CA ILE A 132 21.97 -6.74 39.94
C ILE A 132 21.20 -6.02 38.82
N ALA A 133 21.88 -5.76 37.71
CA ALA A 133 21.22 -5.41 36.45
C ALA A 133 20.96 -6.69 35.66
N GLU A 134 19.82 -6.72 34.96
CA GLU A 134 19.44 -7.81 34.06
C GLU A 134 19.03 -7.23 32.71
N TRP A 135 19.42 -7.91 31.65
CA TRP A 135 18.93 -7.63 30.30
C TRP A 135 17.44 -7.94 30.25
N LEU A 136 16.64 -6.96 29.83
CA LEU A 136 15.20 -7.07 29.70
C LEU A 136 14.81 -7.12 28.22
N ILE A 137 14.14 -8.19 27.83
CA ILE A 137 13.52 -8.32 26.51
C ILE A 137 12.02 -8.48 26.73
N ALA A 138 11.22 -7.56 26.20
CA ALA A 138 9.76 -7.58 26.31
C ALA A 138 9.11 -7.57 24.93
N LYS A 139 8.16 -8.47 24.70
CA LYS A 139 7.46 -8.61 23.43
C LYS A 139 5.97 -8.26 23.57
N PHE A 140 5.43 -7.51 22.62
CA PHE A 140 4.05 -7.02 22.62
C PHE A 140 3.34 -7.39 21.32
N TYR A 141 2.05 -7.69 21.42
CA TYR A 141 1.16 -7.79 20.27
C TYR A 141 1.03 -6.42 19.58
N PRO A 142 0.58 -6.36 18.30
CA PRO A 142 0.45 -5.09 17.57
C PRO A 142 -0.51 -4.09 18.23
N ASN A 143 -1.41 -4.57 19.09
CA ASN A 143 -2.35 -3.78 19.89
C ASN A 143 -1.78 -3.27 21.22
N GLY A 144 -0.50 -3.51 21.51
CA GLY A 144 0.19 -3.07 22.72
C GLY A 144 0.05 -4.01 23.92
N THR A 145 -0.64 -5.15 23.79
CA THR A 145 -0.73 -6.11 24.91
C THR A 145 0.60 -6.86 25.07
N LEU A 146 1.15 -6.92 26.28
CA LEU A 146 2.36 -7.70 26.58
C LEU A 146 2.12 -9.20 26.28
N MET A 147 2.95 -9.77 25.41
CA MET A 147 2.95 -11.20 25.10
C MET A 147 3.75 -11.97 26.16
N TRP A 148 5.00 -11.56 26.34
CA TRP A 148 5.93 -12.14 27.28
C TRP A 148 7.05 -11.13 27.56
N GLN A 149 7.73 -11.32 28.68
CA GLN A 149 9.00 -10.67 28.99
C GLN A 149 9.96 -11.70 29.56
N THR A 150 11.23 -11.59 29.22
CA THR A 150 12.29 -12.49 29.70
C THR A 150 13.50 -11.67 30.15
N TYR A 151 14.30 -12.29 30.99
CA TYR A 151 15.47 -11.69 31.61
C TYR A 151 16.69 -12.53 31.30
N TYR A 152 17.78 -11.86 30.95
CA TYR A 152 19.06 -12.52 30.78
C TYR A 152 20.08 -11.99 31.80
N ARG A 153 20.69 -12.92 32.54
CA ARG A 153 21.66 -12.66 33.58
C ARG A 153 22.72 -13.76 33.62
N LYS A 154 23.96 -13.39 33.95
CA LYS A 154 25.03 -14.33 34.30
C LYS A 154 25.40 -14.16 35.77
N GLU A 155 25.36 -15.23 36.57
CA GLU A 155 25.71 -15.17 37.99
C GLU A 155 27.21 -14.91 38.21
N GLY A 156 27.55 -14.05 39.18
CA GLY A 156 28.87 -14.11 39.82
C GLY A 156 29.62 -12.80 40.05
N MET A 157 29.42 -11.72 39.29
CA MET A 157 30.28 -10.53 39.42
C MET A 157 29.56 -9.26 38.94
N GLY A 158 29.36 -8.26 39.82
CA GLY A 158 28.66 -7.00 39.49
C GLY A 158 29.60 -5.82 39.26
N TYR A 159 29.32 -4.98 38.26
CA TYR A 159 29.44 -3.50 38.15
C TYR A 159 28.96 -3.06 36.73
N HIS A 160 28.46 -1.83 36.59
CA HIS A 160 27.57 -1.38 35.50
C HIS A 160 28.26 -0.72 34.28
N ARG A 161 27.86 -1.17 33.09
CA ARG A 161 27.46 -0.39 31.89
C ARG A 161 26.90 -1.40 30.88
N GLU A 162 25.69 -1.89 31.12
CA GLU A 162 25.06 -2.84 30.21
C GLU A 162 24.29 -2.06 29.14
N GLY A 163 24.98 -1.65 28.06
CA GLY A 163 24.26 -1.37 26.83
C GLY A 163 23.76 -2.71 26.31
N MET A 164 22.44 -2.89 26.23
CA MET A 164 21.85 -4.03 25.53
C MET A 164 21.22 -3.54 24.25
N TYR A 165 21.68 -4.10 23.14
CA TYR A 165 21.13 -3.86 21.81
C TYR A 165 20.53 -5.16 21.29
N GLY A 166 19.46 -5.07 20.52
CA GLY A 166 18.72 -6.23 20.04
C GLY A 166 18.15 -6.01 18.65
N ILE A 167 18.05 -7.10 17.90
CA ILE A 167 17.43 -7.14 16.57
C ILE A 167 16.59 -8.41 16.42
N VAL A 168 15.67 -8.42 15.45
CA VAL A 168 14.94 -9.62 15.01
C VAL A 168 15.59 -10.15 13.74
N ALA A 169 15.96 -11.43 13.74
CA ALA A 169 16.60 -12.11 12.63
C ALA A 169 15.61 -12.60 11.58
N TYR A 170 16.10 -13.00 10.39
CA TYR A 170 15.25 -13.50 9.30
C TYR A 170 14.49 -14.78 9.61
N ASP A 171 14.94 -15.54 10.61
CA ASP A 171 14.27 -16.73 11.12
C ASP A 171 13.34 -16.41 12.30
N ASP A 172 12.94 -15.14 12.44
CA ASP A 172 12.11 -14.55 13.49
C ASP A 172 12.71 -14.60 14.90
N ASN A 173 13.87 -15.21 15.07
CA ASN A 173 14.55 -15.28 16.36
C ASN A 173 15.12 -13.92 16.77
N ILE A 174 15.31 -13.73 18.07
CA ILE A 174 15.80 -12.47 18.63
C ILE A 174 17.29 -12.61 18.90
N ILE A 175 18.09 -11.65 18.47
CA ILE A 175 19.52 -11.59 18.76
C ILE A 175 19.78 -10.40 19.66
N CYS A 176 20.55 -10.58 20.73
CA CYS A 176 20.94 -9.50 21.64
C CYS A 176 22.46 -9.48 21.84
N THR A 177 23.01 -8.28 22.01
CA THR A 177 24.41 -8.06 22.32
C THR A 177 24.59 -7.06 23.45
N GLY A 178 25.72 -7.15 24.15
CA GLY A 178 26.10 -6.19 25.17
C GLY A 178 27.22 -6.71 26.07
N VAL A 179 27.29 -6.14 27.27
CA VAL A 179 28.11 -6.65 28.37
C VAL A 179 27.23 -7.46 29.31
N ALA A 180 27.63 -8.69 29.63
CA ALA A 180 27.03 -9.47 30.70
C ALA A 180 28.11 -10.25 31.45
N GLY A 181 28.23 -10.00 32.76
CA GLY A 181 29.26 -10.61 33.60
C GLY A 181 30.69 -10.23 33.19
N TYR A 182 30.94 -8.95 32.89
CA TYR A 182 32.24 -8.39 32.46
C TYR A 182 32.79 -8.87 31.12
N GLN A 183 31.95 -9.52 30.33
CA GLN A 183 32.39 -10.07 29.07
C GLN A 183 31.42 -9.66 27.97
N PHE A 184 31.99 -9.45 26.79
CA PHE A 184 31.24 -9.27 25.57
C PHE A 184 30.39 -10.53 25.32
N ARG A 185 29.09 -10.33 25.11
CA ARG A 185 28.12 -11.39 24.85
C ARG A 185 27.26 -11.10 23.66
N VAL A 186 26.96 -12.18 22.94
CA VAL A 186 25.91 -12.26 21.94
C VAL A 186 25.04 -13.47 22.27
N ILE A 187 23.74 -13.28 22.38
CA ILE A 187 22.78 -14.37 22.62
C ILE A 187 21.75 -14.40 21.51
N LYS A 188 21.18 -15.59 21.29
CA LYS A 188 20.00 -15.78 20.45
C LYS A 188 18.89 -16.42 21.24
N LEU A 189 17.70 -15.83 21.17
CA LEU A 189 16.48 -16.33 21.76
C LEU A 189 15.53 -16.79 20.64
N ASP A 190 14.70 -17.77 20.92
CA ASP A 190 13.58 -18.09 20.04
C ASP A 190 12.50 -16.98 20.09
N ILE A 191 11.54 -17.05 19.19
CA ILE A 191 10.42 -16.11 19.10
C ILE A 191 9.57 -16.00 20.38
N ASN A 192 9.68 -16.98 21.28
CA ASN A 192 8.97 -17.07 22.55
C ASN A 192 9.83 -16.63 23.75
N GLY A 193 11.06 -16.16 23.51
CA GLY A 193 11.97 -15.67 24.54
C GLY A 193 12.84 -16.73 25.20
N SER A 194 12.92 -17.94 24.66
CA SER A 194 13.78 -19.03 25.20
C SER A 194 15.19 -18.95 24.62
N LEU A 195 16.22 -19.09 25.45
CA LEU A 195 17.62 -19.07 24.99
C LEU A 195 17.93 -20.27 24.06
N LEU A 196 18.38 -19.97 22.84
CA LEU A 196 18.86 -20.95 21.86
C LEU A 196 20.36 -21.16 21.98
N TRP A 197 21.15 -20.08 22.00
CA TRP A 197 22.60 -20.14 22.19
C TRP A 197 23.17 -18.84 22.77
N GLU A 198 24.37 -18.95 23.34
CA GLU A 198 25.19 -17.84 23.85
C GLU A 198 26.59 -17.95 23.24
N THR A 199 27.14 -16.82 22.79
CA THR A 199 28.49 -16.69 22.27
C THR A 199 29.25 -15.62 23.05
N GLN A 200 30.49 -15.95 23.44
CA GLN A 200 31.48 -14.98 23.88
C GLN A 200 32.44 -14.72 22.72
N PRO A 201 32.41 -13.54 22.10
CA PRO A 201 33.39 -13.18 21.09
C PRO A 201 34.83 -13.28 21.60
N SER A 202 35.75 -13.62 20.70
CA SER A 202 37.17 -13.85 21.01
C SER A 202 37.94 -12.58 21.39
N ILE A 203 37.43 -11.42 20.96
CA ILE A 203 37.97 -10.07 21.21
C ILE A 203 36.85 -9.12 21.64
N GLY A 204 37.22 -8.03 22.29
CA GLY A 204 36.29 -6.97 22.70
C GLY A 204 35.79 -7.08 24.14
N ALA A 205 35.27 -5.96 24.64
CA ALA A 205 34.69 -5.84 25.98
C ALA A 205 33.16 -5.64 25.94
N GLN A 206 32.62 -5.08 24.86
CA GLN A 206 31.20 -4.76 24.71
C GLN A 206 30.82 -4.70 23.22
N GLY A 207 29.59 -5.11 22.90
CA GLY A 207 28.94 -4.82 21.61
C GLY A 207 27.94 -3.68 21.73
N ASN A 208 27.90 -2.81 20.73
CA ASN A 208 27.12 -1.57 20.69
C ASN A 208 26.10 -1.51 19.53
N GLY A 209 26.32 -2.28 18.46
CA GLY A 209 25.42 -2.32 17.30
C GLY A 209 25.48 -3.65 16.58
N MET A 210 24.43 -3.98 15.84
CA MET A 210 24.32 -5.26 15.14
C MET A 210 23.62 -5.15 13.80
N ALA A 211 24.06 -5.97 12.85
CA ALA A 211 23.40 -6.15 11.57
C ALA A 211 23.39 -7.63 11.16
N ILE A 212 22.53 -7.96 10.19
CA ILE A 212 22.46 -9.31 9.61
C ILE A 212 22.69 -9.22 8.11
N ASP A 213 23.68 -9.98 7.64
CA ASP A 213 24.02 -10.04 6.23
C ASP A 213 23.04 -10.90 5.43
N LYS A 214 23.19 -10.92 4.10
CA LYS A 214 22.31 -11.68 3.20
C LYS A 214 22.32 -13.20 3.45
N ASN A 215 23.35 -13.74 4.10
CA ASN A 215 23.45 -15.15 4.44
C ASN A 215 22.82 -15.47 5.80
N GLY A 216 22.38 -14.46 6.55
CA GLY A 216 21.92 -14.62 7.93
C GLY A 216 23.06 -14.62 8.95
N ASP A 217 24.29 -14.27 8.54
CA ASP A 217 25.40 -14.10 9.47
C ASP A 217 25.25 -12.77 10.22
N ILE A 218 25.70 -12.77 11.46
CA ILE A 218 25.49 -11.71 12.44
C ILE A 218 26.76 -10.89 12.53
N LEU A 219 26.68 -9.60 12.25
CA LEU A 219 27.72 -8.63 12.51
C LEU A 219 27.45 -7.93 13.84
N VAL A 220 28.48 -7.82 14.67
CA VAL A 220 28.41 -7.08 15.92
C VAL A 220 29.60 -6.13 15.99
N VAL A 221 29.30 -4.83 16.09
CA VAL A 221 30.32 -3.81 16.31
C VAL A 221 30.38 -3.44 17.78
N GLY A 222 31.55 -3.04 18.26
CA GLY A 222 31.77 -2.71 19.64
C GLY A 222 33.15 -2.13 19.90
N GLN A 223 33.70 -2.46 21.06
CA GLN A 223 34.90 -1.77 21.57
C GLN A 223 35.82 -2.71 22.37
N THR A 224 37.14 -2.47 22.37
CA THR A 224 38.15 -3.35 23.00
C THR A 224 38.20 -3.28 24.53
N SER A 225 37.89 -2.12 25.13
CA SER A 225 37.89 -1.92 26.59
C SER A 225 36.83 -0.91 27.03
N LEU A 226 36.40 -0.97 28.30
CA LEU A 226 35.48 0.02 28.88
C LEU A 226 36.18 1.29 29.41
N TYR A 227 37.49 1.24 29.66
CA TYR A 227 38.34 2.35 30.15
C TYR A 227 39.84 1.99 30.03
N PRO A 228 40.78 2.94 29.93
CA PRO A 228 40.67 4.34 29.47
C PRO A 228 40.95 4.53 27.97
N TYR A 229 41.35 3.46 27.27
CA TYR A 229 41.61 3.43 25.83
C TYR A 229 40.86 2.25 25.23
N SER A 230 40.14 2.48 24.14
CA SER A 230 39.39 1.50 23.40
C SER A 230 39.65 1.66 21.91
N ASP A 231 39.51 0.58 21.17
CA ASP A 231 39.56 0.51 19.72
C ASP A 231 38.24 -0.09 19.22
N VAL A 232 37.94 0.08 17.92
CA VAL A 232 36.75 -0.50 17.32
C VAL A 232 36.92 -2.01 17.18
N VAL A 233 35.91 -2.77 17.59
CA VAL A 233 35.85 -4.22 17.36
C VAL A 233 34.69 -4.52 16.41
N LEU A 234 34.93 -5.41 15.45
CA LEU A 234 33.90 -5.98 14.59
C LEU A 234 34.00 -7.50 14.62
N VAL A 235 32.91 -8.17 14.98
CA VAL A 235 32.81 -9.63 15.05
C VAL A 235 31.76 -10.08 14.06
N LYS A 236 32.08 -11.13 13.28
CA LYS A 236 31.11 -11.83 12.45
C LYS A 236 30.87 -13.23 12.99
N LEU A 237 29.62 -13.54 13.30
CA LEU A 237 29.17 -14.85 13.75
C LEU A 237 28.28 -15.48 12.68
N SER A 238 28.32 -16.80 12.56
CA SER A 238 27.32 -17.54 11.81
C SER A 238 25.95 -17.48 12.49
N GLN A 239 24.88 -17.84 11.77
CA GLN A 239 23.53 -17.97 12.35
C GLN A 239 23.45 -18.93 13.57
N SER A 240 24.42 -19.85 13.67
CA SER A 240 24.55 -20.82 14.77
C SER A 240 25.30 -20.30 16.00
N GLY A 241 25.83 -19.07 15.94
CA GLY A 241 26.66 -18.47 17.00
C GLY A 241 28.16 -18.74 16.86
N SER A 242 28.59 -19.59 15.92
CA SER A 242 30.02 -19.83 15.70
C SER A 242 30.72 -18.58 15.15
N GLU A 243 31.82 -18.15 15.76
CA GLU A 243 32.62 -17.02 15.27
C GLU A 243 33.30 -17.37 13.94
N LEU A 244 33.02 -16.56 12.91
CA LEU A 244 33.61 -16.69 11.58
C LEU A 244 34.92 -15.91 11.49
N TRP A 245 34.93 -14.69 11.99
CA TRP A 245 36.12 -13.85 12.15
C TRP A 245 35.84 -12.68 13.10
N ALA A 246 36.91 -12.09 13.61
CA ALA A 246 36.86 -10.87 14.41
C ALA A 246 38.03 -9.94 14.05
N LYS A 247 37.78 -8.63 14.02
CA LYS A 247 38.75 -7.59 13.65
C LYS A 247 38.78 -6.46 14.67
N VAL A 248 39.98 -5.91 14.89
CA VAL A 248 40.22 -4.70 15.68
C VAL A 248 40.70 -3.61 14.72
N PHE A 249 40.18 -2.39 14.88
CA PHE A 249 40.65 -1.21 14.16
C PHE A 249 41.14 -0.17 15.18
N ASP A 250 42.45 0.02 15.20
CA ASP A 250 43.19 0.96 16.06
C ASP A 250 43.84 2.02 15.17
N TRP A 251 43.53 3.29 15.42
CA TRP A 251 44.11 4.44 14.71
C TRP A 251 44.92 5.36 15.62
N GLY A 252 45.33 4.89 16.81
CA GLY A 252 46.23 5.60 17.72
C GLY A 252 45.54 6.52 18.73
N GLY A 253 44.24 6.34 18.97
CA GLY A 253 43.44 7.13 19.90
C GLY A 253 42.49 6.31 20.78
N ASN A 254 41.32 6.86 21.08
CA ASN A 254 40.26 6.17 21.81
C ASN A 254 39.04 6.10 20.90
N GLU A 255 38.88 4.97 20.22
CA GLU A 255 37.84 4.72 19.25
C GLU A 255 36.79 3.71 19.73
N VAL A 256 35.53 4.04 19.45
CA VAL A 256 34.39 3.19 19.79
C VAL A 256 33.51 3.03 18.57
N GLY A 257 33.28 1.78 18.15
CA GLY A 257 32.24 1.48 17.17
C GLY A 257 30.87 1.56 17.82
N ARG A 258 29.98 2.37 17.24
CA ARG A 258 28.67 2.69 17.80
C ARG A 258 27.56 1.87 17.15
N ASP A 259 27.56 1.81 15.82
CA ASP A 259 26.57 1.07 15.07
C ASP A 259 27.14 0.51 13.75
N VAL A 260 26.48 -0.53 13.22
CA VAL A 260 26.89 -1.23 12.01
C VAL A 260 25.67 -1.62 11.20
N ASP A 261 25.78 -1.46 9.89
CA ASP A 261 24.77 -1.92 8.93
C ASP A 261 25.45 -2.37 7.62
N ILE A 262 24.66 -2.92 6.71
CA ILE A 262 25.13 -3.49 5.46
C ILE A 262 24.47 -2.77 4.29
N ASP A 263 25.29 -2.22 3.39
CA ASP A 263 24.80 -1.54 2.21
C ASP A 263 24.27 -2.51 1.13
N TRP A 264 23.72 -1.95 0.05
CA TRP A 264 23.04 -2.70 -1.00
C TRP A 264 24.01 -3.56 -1.83
N ASP A 265 25.29 -3.23 -1.81
CA ASP A 265 26.36 -4.02 -2.43
C ASP A 265 26.89 -5.12 -1.50
N GLY A 266 26.43 -5.17 -0.24
CA GLY A 266 26.88 -6.09 0.79
C GLY A 266 28.16 -5.65 1.49
N ASN A 267 28.54 -4.37 1.39
CA ASN A 267 29.61 -3.78 2.18
C ASN A 267 29.11 -3.51 3.60
N ILE A 268 30.03 -3.57 4.55
CA ILE A 268 29.76 -3.29 5.96
C ILE A 268 30.07 -1.82 6.20
N VAL A 269 29.12 -1.08 6.76
CA VAL A 269 29.27 0.33 7.11
C VAL A 269 29.23 0.42 8.63
N ILE A 270 30.22 1.09 9.21
CA ILE A 270 30.34 1.29 10.66
C ILE A 270 30.44 2.78 10.92
N ILE A 271 29.76 3.22 11.97
CA ILE A 271 29.96 4.55 12.55
C ILE A 271 30.58 4.42 13.93
N GLY A 272 31.29 5.46 14.34
CA GLY A 272 31.87 5.51 15.67
C GLY A 272 32.48 6.85 16.02
N VAL A 273 33.15 6.86 17.16
CA VAL A 273 33.71 8.07 17.78
C VAL A 273 35.16 7.87 18.14
N GLY A 274 35.88 8.99 18.28
CA GLY A 274 37.34 9.07 18.21
C GLY A 274 37.79 9.67 16.87
N PRO A 275 37.77 11.01 16.77
CA PRO A 275 36.69 11.80 16.10
C PRO A 275 35.46 11.04 15.54
N LEU A 276 34.36 11.72 15.24
CA LEU A 276 33.25 11.09 14.49
C LEU A 276 33.79 10.50 13.19
N PHE A 277 33.52 9.23 12.92
CA PHE A 277 33.98 8.59 11.69
C PHE A 277 32.91 7.71 11.04
N VAL A 278 33.11 7.50 9.74
CA VAL A 278 32.40 6.51 8.93
C VAL A 278 33.44 5.59 8.30
N LEU A 279 33.25 4.29 8.48
CA LEU A 279 34.12 3.25 8.00
C LEU A 279 33.33 2.33 7.08
N LYS A 280 33.69 2.29 5.79
CA LYS A 280 33.16 1.31 4.85
C LYS A 280 34.17 0.19 4.66
N LEU A 281 33.71 -1.04 4.85
CA LEU A 281 34.45 -2.27 4.66
C LEU A 281 33.76 -3.11 3.59
N ASN A 282 34.49 -3.92 2.85
CA ASN A 282 33.87 -4.90 1.97
C ASN A 282 33.25 -6.05 2.80
N SER A 283 32.58 -7.00 2.14
CA SER A 283 31.96 -8.16 2.81
C SER A 283 32.93 -9.09 3.57
N THR A 284 34.25 -9.01 3.31
CA THR A 284 35.30 -9.73 4.05
C THR A 284 35.86 -8.92 5.23
N GLY A 285 35.33 -7.72 5.45
CA GLY A 285 35.72 -6.81 6.54
C GLY A 285 37.00 -6.02 6.26
N ASP A 286 37.47 -5.96 5.02
CA ASP A 286 38.66 -5.18 4.66
C ASP A 286 38.24 -3.75 4.32
N THR A 287 39.04 -2.77 4.76
CA THR A 287 38.73 -1.36 4.60
C THR A 287 38.66 -0.95 3.14
N VAL A 288 37.51 -0.41 2.74
CA VAL A 288 37.31 0.26 1.45
C VAL A 288 37.72 1.71 1.61
N TRP A 289 37.13 2.42 2.58
CA TRP A 289 37.51 3.78 2.96
C TRP A 289 37.11 4.09 4.40
N ARG A 290 37.75 5.13 4.96
CA ARG A 290 37.39 5.73 6.25
C ARG A 290 37.42 7.25 6.10
N LYS A 291 36.42 7.92 6.68
CA LYS A 291 36.34 9.38 6.73
C LYS A 291 36.04 9.85 8.15
N GLU A 292 36.67 10.95 8.53
CA GLU A 292 36.54 11.59 9.84
C GLU A 292 35.88 12.96 9.71
N TYR A 293 35.08 13.32 10.72
CA TYR A 293 34.30 14.56 10.77
C TYR A 293 34.47 15.25 12.13
N PRO A 294 35.67 15.76 12.46
CA PRO A 294 36.00 16.27 13.79
C PRO A 294 35.24 17.54 14.19
N SER A 295 34.53 18.19 13.26
CA SER A 295 33.77 19.43 13.47
C SER A 295 32.28 19.20 13.75
N ILE A 296 31.80 17.96 13.79
CA ILE A 296 30.37 17.64 13.82
C ILE A 296 30.05 16.75 15.03
N GLY A 297 29.69 17.40 16.15
CA GLY A 297 29.35 16.70 17.40
C GLY A 297 30.55 16.05 18.11
N ASP A 298 30.32 15.52 19.31
CA ASP A 298 31.33 14.80 20.10
C ASP A 298 31.00 13.30 20.29
N ASP A 299 29.81 12.84 19.86
CA ASP A 299 29.41 11.43 19.86
C ASP A 299 28.49 11.07 18.67
N CYS A 300 28.30 9.77 18.40
CA CYS A 300 27.28 9.27 17.46
C CYS A 300 26.63 7.97 17.97
N TRP A 301 25.45 7.65 17.47
CA TRP A 301 24.64 6.56 18.03
C TRP A 301 24.06 5.60 17.01
N ASN A 302 23.51 6.11 15.89
CA ASN A 302 22.82 5.27 14.92
C ASN A 302 23.29 5.55 13.50
N LEU A 303 23.50 4.47 12.76
CA LEU A 303 23.79 4.47 11.34
C LEU A 303 22.53 4.09 10.58
N HIS A 304 22.34 4.72 9.44
CA HIS A 304 21.36 4.29 8.49
C HIS A 304 21.94 4.20 7.09
N VAL A 305 21.52 3.19 6.34
CA VAL A 305 21.99 2.94 4.97
C VAL A 305 20.80 2.92 4.02
N TRP A 306 20.89 3.72 2.96
CA TRP A 306 20.00 3.73 1.80
C TRP A 306 20.73 3.13 0.59
N PRO A 307 20.03 2.86 -0.54
CA PRO A 307 20.68 2.41 -1.76
C PRO A 307 21.88 3.27 -2.18
N ASN A 308 21.81 4.59 -1.96
CA ASN A 308 22.81 5.55 -2.47
C ASN A 308 23.41 6.48 -1.40
N ARG A 309 23.09 6.31 -0.12
CA ARG A 309 23.52 7.23 0.95
C ARG A 309 23.63 6.55 2.31
N TYR A 310 24.35 7.18 3.23
CA TYR A 310 24.40 6.81 4.64
C TYR A 310 23.95 8.00 5.48
N GLY A 311 22.99 7.79 6.37
CA GLY A 311 22.51 8.78 7.35
C GLY A 311 23.16 8.54 8.71
N ILE A 312 23.60 9.60 9.36
CA ILE A 312 24.31 9.54 10.64
C ILE A 312 23.78 10.58 11.60
N SER A 313 23.68 10.14 12.83
CA SER A 313 23.01 10.86 13.89
C SER A 313 23.99 11.14 15.01
N THR A 314 24.24 12.41 15.29
CA THR A 314 25.29 12.85 16.22
C THR A 314 24.73 13.42 17.52
N PHE A 315 25.56 13.40 18.56
CA PHE A 315 25.26 13.94 19.90
C PHE A 315 26.36 14.92 20.34
N SER A 316 25.98 15.86 21.21
CA SER A 316 26.90 16.81 21.86
C SER A 316 26.73 16.74 23.39
N SER A 317 27.65 16.06 24.07
CA SER A 317 27.69 15.87 25.52
C SER A 317 27.93 17.16 26.31
N SER A 318 28.62 18.12 25.69
CA SER A 318 29.08 19.35 26.35
C SER A 318 28.10 20.54 26.23
N GLY A 319 27.01 20.38 25.46
CA GLY A 319 26.09 21.47 25.09
C GLY A 319 26.73 22.59 24.25
N ALA A 320 28.00 22.45 23.85
CA ALA A 320 28.76 23.47 23.12
C ALA A 320 28.52 23.44 21.61
N SER A 321 27.89 22.39 21.08
CA SER A 321 27.51 22.27 19.67
C SER A 321 26.09 21.69 19.56
N PRO A 322 25.27 22.15 18.60
CA PRO A 322 23.98 21.52 18.35
C PRO A 322 24.23 20.08 17.84
N PRO A 323 23.39 19.09 18.19
CA PRO A 323 23.43 17.80 17.52
C PRO A 323 23.08 17.96 16.04
N TYR A 324 23.72 17.15 15.19
CA TYR A 324 23.57 17.17 13.75
C TYR A 324 23.05 15.84 13.25
N TYR A 325 22.22 15.91 12.22
CA TYR A 325 22.05 14.80 11.31
C TYR A 325 22.79 15.10 10.01
N VAL A 326 23.53 14.11 9.54
CA VAL A 326 24.40 14.23 8.38
C VAL A 326 24.15 13.07 7.44
N GLU A 327 24.08 13.36 6.15
CA GLU A 327 24.10 12.32 5.12
C GLU A 327 25.38 12.38 4.32
N TYR A 328 25.84 11.18 3.98
CA TYR A 328 26.96 10.95 3.13
C TYR A 328 26.51 10.15 1.91
N ASP A 329 27.09 10.37 0.75
CA ASP A 329 26.91 9.47 -0.39
C ASP A 329 27.67 8.13 -0.19
N VAL A 330 27.55 7.22 -1.16
CA VAL A 330 28.21 5.90 -1.12
C VAL A 330 29.74 5.96 -1.06
N ASP A 331 30.32 7.08 -1.48
CA ASP A 331 31.76 7.39 -1.45
C ASP A 331 32.16 8.11 -0.16
N GLY A 332 31.19 8.44 0.69
CA GLY A 332 31.36 9.10 1.98
C GLY A 332 31.48 10.62 1.89
N GLU A 333 31.17 11.25 0.75
CA GLU A 333 31.11 12.71 0.66
C GLU A 333 29.84 13.22 1.32
N MET A 334 29.94 14.28 2.11
CA MET A 334 28.76 14.85 2.78
C MET A 334 27.85 15.49 1.75
N VAL A 335 26.60 15.03 1.69
CA VAL A 335 25.58 15.54 0.77
C VAL A 335 24.45 16.29 1.47
N TYR A 336 24.33 16.11 2.78
CA TYR A 336 23.34 16.80 3.60
C TYR A 336 23.88 17.00 5.01
N GLU A 337 23.63 18.16 5.59
CA GLU A 337 23.82 18.43 7.01
C GLU A 337 22.65 19.28 7.47
N ALA A 338 22.09 18.91 8.61
CA ALA A 338 21.16 19.77 9.31
C ALA A 338 21.39 19.70 10.80
N SER A 339 21.53 20.87 11.41
CA SER A 339 21.52 21.03 12.86
C SER A 339 20.08 20.95 13.33
N PHE A 340 19.75 19.84 13.98
CA PHE A 340 18.46 19.67 14.64
C PHE A 340 18.66 19.79 16.14
N ARG A 341 17.61 20.09 16.89
CA ARG A 341 17.63 19.87 18.35
C ARG A 341 17.34 18.40 18.61
N GLY A 342 18.38 17.58 18.52
CA GLY A 342 18.34 16.13 18.71
C GLY A 342 17.82 15.43 17.45
N GLY A 343 18.28 14.20 17.19
CA GLY A 343 17.72 13.38 16.12
C GLY A 343 18.63 12.25 15.64
N SER A 344 18.03 11.07 15.42
CA SER A 344 18.51 10.04 14.50
C SER A 344 17.45 9.56 13.53
N ILE A 345 17.85 9.03 12.37
CA ILE A 345 17.00 8.58 11.26
C ILE A 345 17.32 7.11 10.91
N SER A 346 16.32 6.30 10.53
CA SER A 346 16.52 5.02 9.84
C SER A 346 15.37 4.66 8.88
N ALA A 347 15.63 3.77 7.92
CA ALA A 347 14.75 3.21 6.92
C ALA A 347 14.89 1.67 6.82
N ASP A 348 13.85 0.98 6.34
CA ASP A 348 13.92 -0.46 6.08
C ASP A 348 14.73 -0.77 4.79
N LYS A 349 14.92 -2.06 4.50
CA LYS A 349 15.56 -2.54 3.26
C LYS A 349 14.77 -2.20 1.98
N GLN A 350 13.63 -1.52 2.12
CA GLN A 350 12.77 -0.99 1.07
C GLN A 350 12.84 0.56 1.02
N GLY A 351 13.76 1.21 1.74
CA GLY A 351 13.91 2.67 1.73
C GLY A 351 12.76 3.43 2.42
N ARG A 352 11.90 2.75 3.20
CA ARG A 352 10.82 3.39 3.96
C ARG A 352 11.38 3.91 5.27
N LEU A 353 11.29 5.21 5.56
CA LEU A 353 11.71 5.76 6.85
C LEU A 353 10.92 5.12 7.99
N THR A 354 11.63 4.37 8.84
CA THR A 354 11.06 3.48 9.84
C THR A 354 11.39 3.86 11.29
N SER A 355 12.14 4.93 11.59
CA SER A 355 12.44 5.26 12.99
C SER A 355 13.06 6.66 13.29
N ALA A 356 12.64 7.37 14.37
CA ALA A 356 13.36 8.52 15.01
C ALA A 356 13.75 8.50 16.52
N TYR A 357 14.91 9.07 16.89
CA TYR A 357 15.39 9.08 18.29
C TYR A 357 15.84 10.47 18.81
N LEU A 358 15.57 10.79 20.09
CA LEU A 358 16.06 11.94 20.89
C LEU A 358 17.25 11.59 21.82
N ILE A 359 18.15 12.52 22.13
CA ILE A 359 18.79 12.55 23.47
C ILE A 359 18.53 13.90 24.13
N GLY A 360 17.98 13.83 25.35
CA GLY A 360 17.71 14.94 26.25
C GLY A 360 18.97 15.53 26.89
N THR A 361 19.00 16.85 27.09
CA THR A 361 19.87 17.47 28.09
C THR A 361 19.17 17.44 29.44
N TRP A 362 19.88 17.00 30.48
CA TRP A 362 19.47 17.11 31.88
C TRP A 362 19.48 18.56 32.40
N PRO A 363 18.61 18.95 33.36
CA PRO A 363 17.23 18.50 33.64
C PRO A 363 16.18 19.60 33.32
N ASP A 364 14.91 19.19 33.18
CA ASP A 364 13.66 19.96 32.95
C ASP A 364 13.11 20.01 31.51
N VAL A 365 12.74 18.87 30.91
CA VAL A 365 12.10 18.89 29.57
C VAL A 365 11.17 17.69 29.27
N ASN A 366 10.08 17.98 28.55
CA ASN A 366 9.10 17.04 28.00
C ASN A 366 9.63 16.29 26.76
N ALA A 367 9.14 15.08 26.50
CA ALA A 367 9.46 14.33 25.28
C ALA A 367 8.53 14.74 24.11
N THR A 368 9.06 15.41 23.09
CA THR A 368 8.28 15.82 21.91
C THR A 368 8.71 15.06 20.66
N LEU A 369 7.80 14.41 19.95
CA LEU A 369 8.02 13.69 18.69
C LEU A 369 7.47 14.52 17.53
N THR A 370 8.35 15.11 16.71
CA THR A 370 8.06 15.88 15.50
C THR A 370 8.30 15.02 14.26
N VAL A 371 7.58 15.25 13.17
CA VAL A 371 7.75 14.52 11.90
C VAL A 371 7.83 15.53 10.78
N TYR A 372 8.84 15.45 9.92
CA TYR A 372 9.03 16.29 8.74
C TYR A 372 8.83 15.49 7.45
N ASP A 373 8.58 16.16 6.34
CA ASP A 373 8.58 15.54 5.02
C ASP A 373 9.97 15.69 4.38
N TYR A 374 10.67 14.57 4.20
CA TYR A 374 11.91 14.47 3.46
C TYR A 374 11.61 14.15 2.00
N LEU A 375 11.69 15.15 1.13
CA LEU A 375 11.64 14.92 -0.31
C LEU A 375 13.03 14.44 -0.77
N ALA A 376 13.32 13.15 -0.61
CA ALA A 376 14.38 12.54 -1.40
C ALA A 376 14.06 12.82 -2.88
N LYS A 377 15.01 13.43 -3.59
CA LYS A 377 14.84 13.75 -5.02
C LYS A 377 14.53 12.44 -5.75
N ALA A 378 13.27 12.28 -6.18
CA ALA A 378 12.80 11.08 -6.85
C ALA A 378 13.72 10.74 -8.03
N TRP A 379 14.04 9.46 -8.19
CA TRP A 379 14.84 9.00 -9.32
C TRP A 379 14.10 9.35 -10.62
N ALA A 380 14.80 10.02 -11.54
CA ALA A 380 14.22 10.52 -12.78
C ALA A 380 14.83 9.81 -13.98
N GLY A 381 13.99 9.16 -14.78
CA GLY A 381 14.44 8.42 -15.95
C GLY A 381 13.44 7.38 -16.43
N THR A 382 13.83 6.65 -17.47
CA THR A 382 13.08 5.50 -17.97
C THR A 382 13.79 4.23 -17.57
N VAL A 383 13.07 3.36 -16.88
CA VAL A 383 13.53 2.03 -16.52
C VAL A 383 13.22 1.07 -17.67
N TYR A 384 14.23 0.39 -18.18
CA TYR A 384 14.06 -0.67 -19.18
C TYR A 384 14.28 -2.03 -18.51
N ILE A 385 13.25 -2.88 -18.52
CA ILE A 385 13.42 -4.31 -18.27
C ILE A 385 13.74 -4.94 -19.63
N ARG A 386 15.03 -5.15 -19.89
CA ARG A 386 15.55 -5.61 -21.18
C ARG A 386 15.14 -7.05 -21.45
N ALA A 387 15.15 -7.44 -22.72
CA ALA A 387 14.74 -8.78 -23.15
C ALA A 387 15.56 -9.91 -22.50
N ASP A 388 16.84 -9.68 -22.22
CA ASP A 388 17.72 -10.62 -21.52
C ASP A 388 17.48 -10.68 -20.00
N GLY A 389 16.65 -9.79 -19.46
CA GLY A 389 16.32 -9.67 -18.05
C GLY A 389 17.13 -8.63 -17.29
N SER A 390 18.13 -8.01 -17.92
CA SER A 390 18.86 -6.90 -17.31
C SER A 390 17.97 -5.67 -17.10
N ILE A 391 18.34 -4.88 -16.09
CA ILE A 391 17.73 -3.59 -15.78
C ILE A 391 18.64 -2.50 -16.33
N ASP A 392 18.07 -1.53 -17.04
CA ASP A 392 18.82 -0.40 -17.58
C ASP A 392 18.06 0.93 -17.36
N PRO A 393 18.73 1.98 -16.88
CA PRO A 393 20.12 1.96 -16.42
C PRO A 393 20.28 1.14 -15.11
N PRO A 394 21.50 0.65 -14.78
CA PRO A 394 21.70 -0.23 -13.63
C PRO A 394 21.36 0.38 -12.26
N ASP A 395 21.29 1.71 -12.18
CA ASP A 395 20.90 2.48 -10.99
C ASP A 395 19.39 2.75 -10.90
N ALA A 396 18.59 2.25 -11.85
CA ALA A 396 17.15 2.38 -11.83
C ALA A 396 16.54 1.81 -10.53
N PRO A 397 15.45 2.42 -10.00
CA PRO A 397 14.83 2.04 -8.73
C PRO A 397 13.92 0.81 -8.87
N ILE A 398 14.48 -0.26 -9.45
CA ILE A 398 13.85 -1.55 -9.62
C ILE A 398 14.90 -2.63 -9.37
N ILE A 399 14.51 -3.71 -8.72
CA ILE A 399 15.39 -4.85 -8.41
C ILE A 399 14.78 -6.16 -8.87
N THR A 400 15.63 -7.14 -9.16
CA THR A 400 15.24 -8.53 -9.39
C THR A 400 16.30 -9.45 -8.81
N PHE A 401 15.88 -10.60 -8.26
CA PHE A 401 16.78 -11.64 -7.75
C PHE A 401 16.74 -12.93 -8.58
N ASP A 402 15.71 -13.09 -9.42
CA ASP A 402 15.40 -14.32 -10.15
C ASP A 402 15.17 -14.10 -11.66
N ASN A 403 15.25 -12.85 -12.14
CA ASN A 403 14.92 -12.45 -13.52
C ASN A 403 13.50 -12.82 -13.97
N VAL A 404 12.60 -13.02 -13.00
CA VAL A 404 11.18 -13.31 -13.18
C VAL A 404 10.35 -12.24 -12.47
N THR A 405 10.69 -11.91 -11.24
CA THR A 405 10.02 -10.88 -10.43
C THR A 405 10.90 -9.63 -10.36
N TYR A 406 10.35 -8.53 -10.85
CA TYR A 406 10.93 -7.20 -10.79
C TYR A 406 10.13 -6.37 -9.80
N THR A 407 10.81 -5.70 -8.88
CA THR A 407 10.18 -5.00 -7.77
C THR A 407 10.70 -3.58 -7.71
N LEU A 408 9.80 -2.59 -7.78
CA LEU A 408 10.16 -1.19 -7.55
C LEU A 408 10.61 -1.02 -6.10
N ASN A 409 11.63 -0.19 -5.89
CA ASN A 409 12.14 0.15 -4.55
C ASN A 409 12.16 1.67 -4.28
N ASP A 410 11.77 2.50 -5.25
CA ASP A 410 11.57 3.94 -5.08
C ASP A 410 10.55 4.50 -6.10
N THR A 411 10.12 5.73 -5.90
CA THR A 411 9.30 6.51 -6.82
C THR A 411 10.10 6.91 -8.06
N ILE A 412 9.49 6.73 -9.23
CA ILE A 412 10.04 7.15 -10.52
C ILE A 412 9.36 8.45 -10.95
N ALA A 413 10.15 9.51 -11.09
CA ALA A 413 9.75 10.70 -11.85
C ALA A 413 9.83 10.36 -13.34
N VAL A 414 8.65 10.21 -13.96
CA VAL A 414 8.49 9.83 -15.36
C VAL A 414 8.96 11.00 -16.24
N PRO A 415 9.95 10.79 -17.13
CA PRO A 415 10.43 11.84 -18.01
C PRO A 415 9.39 12.20 -19.08
N ASP A 416 9.38 13.48 -19.46
CA ASP A 416 8.46 13.99 -20.45
C ASP A 416 8.54 13.21 -21.78
N TYR A 417 7.37 12.94 -22.36
CA TYR A 417 7.23 12.21 -23.63
C TYR A 417 7.82 10.78 -23.65
N ASN A 418 8.10 10.19 -22.50
CA ASN A 418 8.63 8.83 -22.40
C ASN A 418 7.91 8.05 -21.28
N TYR A 419 8.26 6.79 -21.09
CA TYR A 419 7.64 5.93 -20.09
C TYR A 419 8.49 5.83 -18.82
N GLY A 420 7.86 5.64 -17.67
CA GLY A 420 8.55 5.34 -16.41
C GLY A 420 9.20 3.96 -16.46
N VAL A 421 8.47 2.95 -16.95
CA VAL A 421 8.97 1.58 -17.13
C VAL A 421 8.59 1.05 -18.51
N VAL A 422 9.60 0.61 -19.27
CA VAL A 422 9.44 -0.05 -20.58
C VAL A 422 9.78 -1.53 -20.43
N VAL A 423 8.83 -2.38 -20.80
CA VAL A 423 8.94 -3.83 -20.65
C VAL A 423 9.29 -4.48 -21.99
N GLN A 424 10.47 -5.10 -22.06
CA GLN A 424 10.96 -5.80 -23.25
C GLN A 424 11.09 -7.31 -23.04
N ARG A 425 10.51 -7.84 -21.95
CA ARG A 425 10.61 -9.25 -21.56
C ARG A 425 9.25 -9.85 -21.25
N ASP A 426 9.10 -11.12 -21.60
CA ASP A 426 7.90 -11.95 -21.38
C ASP A 426 8.08 -12.84 -20.15
N ASN A 427 6.98 -13.38 -19.62
CA ASN A 427 6.96 -14.30 -18.47
C ASN A 427 7.53 -13.68 -17.19
N ILE A 428 7.21 -12.42 -16.94
CA ILE A 428 7.68 -11.68 -15.76
C ILE A 428 6.53 -11.10 -14.96
N VAL A 429 6.84 -10.78 -13.71
CA VAL A 429 5.98 -10.05 -12.78
C VAL A 429 6.69 -8.76 -12.42
N ILE A 430 5.98 -7.64 -12.53
CA ILE A 430 6.42 -6.32 -12.10
C ILE A 430 5.54 -5.93 -10.92
N ASP A 431 6.13 -5.92 -9.73
CA ASP A 431 5.48 -5.51 -8.49
C ASP A 431 5.90 -4.09 -8.13
N GLY A 432 4.96 -3.17 -8.22
CA GLY A 432 5.17 -1.78 -7.87
C GLY A 432 5.35 -1.54 -6.37
N MET A 433 5.03 -2.49 -5.49
CA MET A 433 5.17 -2.38 -4.02
C MET A 433 4.58 -1.12 -3.37
N GLY A 434 3.66 -0.43 -4.07
CA GLY A 434 3.09 0.85 -3.67
C GLY A 434 3.92 2.07 -4.07
N TYR A 435 5.04 1.93 -4.77
CA TYR A 435 5.79 3.06 -5.31
C TYR A 435 5.04 3.73 -6.47
N THR A 436 5.40 4.99 -6.70
CA THR A 436 4.70 5.84 -7.65
C THR A 436 5.51 6.04 -8.92
N LEU A 437 4.86 5.92 -10.07
CA LEU A 437 5.33 6.46 -11.34
C LEU A 437 4.59 7.78 -11.55
N ARG A 438 5.29 8.90 -11.34
CA ARG A 438 4.72 10.26 -11.35
C ARG A 438 5.25 11.04 -12.55
N GLY A 439 4.36 11.49 -13.42
CA GLY A 439 4.72 12.35 -14.55
C GLY A 439 4.30 13.81 -14.39
N SER A 440 4.33 14.51 -15.53
CA SER A 440 4.02 15.94 -15.73
C SER A 440 2.84 16.19 -16.68
N GLN A 441 1.94 15.21 -16.83
CA GLN A 441 0.89 15.11 -17.87
C GLN A 441 1.40 14.84 -19.28
N SER A 442 2.58 14.22 -19.40
CA SER A 442 3.11 13.70 -20.67
C SER A 442 3.69 12.30 -20.46
N GLY A 443 3.95 11.56 -21.53
CA GLY A 443 4.55 10.22 -21.45
C GLY A 443 3.63 9.16 -20.82
N GLY A 444 4.19 8.10 -20.26
CA GLY A 444 3.37 7.04 -19.64
C GLY A 444 3.99 6.35 -18.43
N GLY A 445 3.19 5.63 -17.66
CA GLY A 445 3.68 4.85 -16.53
C GLY A 445 4.42 3.61 -17.02
N PHE A 446 3.66 2.63 -17.51
CA PHE A 446 4.19 1.38 -18.07
C PHE A 446 3.94 1.28 -19.57
N SER A 447 4.93 0.77 -20.31
CA SER A 447 4.81 0.40 -21.73
C SER A 447 5.09 -1.09 -21.93
N LEU A 448 4.14 -1.78 -22.56
CA LEU A 448 4.26 -3.16 -23.01
C LEU A 448 3.90 -3.21 -24.49
N SER A 449 4.85 -3.61 -25.34
CA SER A 449 4.60 -3.79 -26.77
C SER A 449 5.00 -5.17 -27.25
N SER A 450 4.09 -5.87 -27.93
CA SER A 450 4.28 -7.23 -28.41
C SER A 450 4.76 -8.19 -27.33
N ARG A 451 4.20 -8.07 -26.11
CA ARG A 451 4.57 -8.87 -24.93
C ARG A 451 3.58 -9.97 -24.67
N ASN A 452 4.06 -11.03 -24.01
CA ASN A 452 3.25 -12.15 -23.58
C ASN A 452 3.49 -12.50 -22.12
N ASN A 453 2.42 -12.81 -21.38
CA ASN A 453 2.49 -13.33 -20.02
C ASN A 453 3.27 -12.41 -19.06
N VAL A 454 2.85 -11.14 -18.98
CA VAL A 454 3.42 -10.14 -18.06
C VAL A 454 2.37 -9.74 -17.05
N THR A 455 2.74 -9.71 -15.76
CA THR A 455 1.88 -9.18 -14.69
C THR A 455 2.41 -7.83 -14.22
N ILE A 456 1.55 -6.82 -14.13
CA ILE A 456 1.82 -5.54 -13.47
C ILE A 456 0.89 -5.43 -12.26
N LYS A 457 1.47 -5.28 -11.07
CA LYS A 457 0.68 -5.19 -9.84
C LYS A 457 1.19 -4.17 -8.84
N ASN A 458 0.28 -3.71 -7.98
CA ASN A 458 0.58 -2.88 -6.81
C ASN A 458 1.37 -1.58 -7.11
N ALA A 459 1.23 -0.99 -8.30
CA ALA A 459 1.84 0.30 -8.62
C ALA A 459 0.87 1.46 -8.40
N ASN A 460 1.40 2.62 -7.99
CA ASN A 460 0.72 3.90 -8.09
C ASN A 460 1.17 4.60 -9.38
N ILE A 461 0.24 5.09 -10.21
CA ILE A 461 0.57 5.74 -11.48
C ILE A 461 -0.24 7.02 -11.60
N GLU A 462 0.44 8.17 -11.69
CA GLU A 462 -0.27 9.44 -11.74
C GLU A 462 0.38 10.55 -12.57
N ASN A 463 -0.47 11.45 -13.07
CA ASN A 463 -0.10 12.61 -13.87
C ASN A 463 0.76 12.24 -15.08
N VAL A 464 0.43 11.18 -15.80
CA VAL A 464 1.03 10.85 -17.11
C VAL A 464 -0.04 10.91 -18.20
N GLN A 465 0.35 10.86 -19.48
CA GLN A 465 -0.65 10.77 -20.55
C GLN A 465 -1.34 9.39 -20.52
N VAL A 466 -0.56 8.31 -20.47
CA VAL A 466 -1.07 6.94 -20.42
C VAL A 466 -0.54 6.21 -19.19
N GLY A 467 -1.41 5.82 -18.26
CA GLY A 467 -1.00 5.11 -17.05
C GLY A 467 -0.31 3.78 -17.37
N ILE A 468 -1.02 2.88 -18.06
CA ILE A 468 -0.47 1.61 -18.55
C ILE A 468 -0.86 1.45 -20.04
N SER A 469 0.14 1.40 -20.92
CA SER A 469 -0.03 1.16 -22.36
C SER A 469 0.31 -0.29 -22.71
N VAL A 470 -0.64 -1.00 -23.32
CA VAL A 470 -0.49 -2.41 -23.72
C VAL A 470 -0.83 -2.59 -25.19
N ASP A 471 0.20 -2.75 -26.01
CA ASP A 471 0.08 -2.78 -27.46
C ASP A 471 0.45 -4.15 -28.02
N PHE A 472 -0.40 -4.70 -28.89
CA PHE A 472 -0.19 -5.98 -29.59
C PHE A 472 0.21 -7.14 -28.66
N SER A 473 -0.32 -7.15 -27.44
CA SER A 473 0.12 -8.05 -26.38
C SER A 473 -1.00 -9.01 -25.94
N LEU A 474 -0.60 -10.13 -25.36
CA LEU A 474 -1.51 -11.18 -24.89
C LEU A 474 -1.13 -11.71 -23.50
N ASN A 475 -2.10 -12.26 -22.79
CA ASN A 475 -1.92 -12.81 -21.44
C ASN A 475 -1.32 -11.79 -20.44
N ILE A 476 -1.60 -10.50 -20.61
CA ILE A 476 -1.19 -9.45 -19.70
C ILE A 476 -2.16 -9.40 -18.52
N SER A 477 -1.63 -9.33 -17.30
CA SER A 477 -2.43 -9.21 -16.08
C SER A 477 -2.13 -7.89 -15.37
N ILE A 478 -3.11 -7.01 -15.25
CA ILE A 478 -3.02 -5.72 -14.55
C ILE A 478 -3.84 -5.81 -13.27
N ILE A 479 -3.18 -5.87 -12.11
CA ILE A 479 -3.80 -6.27 -10.85
C ILE A 479 -3.50 -5.30 -9.70
N GLY A 480 -4.53 -4.81 -8.99
CA GLY A 480 -4.32 -4.10 -7.73
C GLY A 480 -3.53 -2.78 -7.85
N ASN A 481 -3.55 -2.14 -9.02
CA ASN A 481 -2.87 -0.87 -9.25
C ASN A 481 -3.81 0.30 -8.92
N ASN A 482 -3.22 1.44 -8.57
CA ASN A 482 -3.91 2.71 -8.37
C ASN A 482 -3.50 3.70 -9.46
N ILE A 483 -4.44 4.06 -10.33
CA ILE A 483 -4.18 4.77 -11.59
C ILE A 483 -5.02 6.05 -11.59
N THR A 484 -4.37 7.21 -11.50
CA THR A 484 -5.07 8.48 -11.26
C THR A 484 -4.53 9.68 -12.01
N LYS A 485 -5.41 10.61 -12.41
CA LYS A 485 -5.05 11.87 -13.07
C LYS A 485 -4.26 11.72 -14.38
N ASN A 486 -4.61 10.71 -15.19
CA ASN A 486 -4.01 10.50 -16.51
C ASN A 486 -5.02 10.79 -17.63
N ASP A 487 -4.57 11.03 -18.86
CA ASP A 487 -5.52 11.14 -19.98
C ASP A 487 -6.18 9.79 -20.26
N TYR A 488 -5.38 8.72 -20.22
CA TYR A 488 -5.82 7.34 -20.30
C TYR A 488 -5.29 6.56 -19.09
N GLY A 489 -6.16 5.96 -18.30
CA GLY A 489 -5.75 5.13 -17.17
C GLY A 489 -5.05 3.86 -17.64
N ILE A 490 -5.80 2.97 -18.29
CA ILE A 490 -5.28 1.77 -18.96
C ILE A 490 -5.69 1.83 -20.44
N GLN A 491 -4.73 1.72 -21.34
CA GLN A 491 -4.96 1.67 -22.78
C GLN A 491 -4.49 0.33 -23.35
N MET A 492 -5.35 -0.31 -24.14
CA MET A 492 -5.06 -1.52 -24.90
C MET A 492 -5.30 -1.27 -26.39
N GLN A 493 -4.28 -1.53 -27.21
CA GLN A 493 -4.38 -1.44 -28.67
C GLN A 493 -3.97 -2.75 -29.33
N GLY A 494 -4.90 -3.40 -30.03
CA GLY A 494 -4.65 -4.71 -30.66
C GLY A 494 -4.23 -5.81 -29.70
N SER A 495 -4.62 -5.70 -28.42
CA SER A 495 -4.18 -6.59 -27.34
C SER A 495 -5.33 -7.48 -26.90
N SER A 496 -5.13 -8.79 -26.93
CA SER A 496 -6.20 -9.78 -26.74
C SER A 496 -5.89 -10.77 -25.62
N ASN A 497 -6.93 -11.34 -25.00
CA ASN A 497 -6.80 -12.32 -23.91
C ASN A 497 -6.04 -11.80 -22.68
N ASN A 498 -6.33 -10.57 -22.26
CA ASN A 498 -5.72 -9.93 -21.09
C ASN A 498 -6.71 -9.80 -19.93
N ASN A 499 -6.20 -9.65 -18.71
CA ASN A 499 -6.98 -9.51 -17.49
C ASN A 499 -6.69 -8.17 -16.80
N ILE A 500 -7.72 -7.37 -16.55
CA ILE A 500 -7.66 -6.14 -15.74
C ILE A 500 -8.52 -6.38 -14.50
N THR A 501 -7.88 -6.57 -13.34
CA THR A 501 -8.58 -7.04 -12.13
C THR A 501 -8.22 -6.27 -10.86
N GLY A 502 -9.22 -5.87 -10.07
CA GLY A 502 -8.99 -5.34 -8.73
C GLY A 502 -8.25 -3.99 -8.68
N ASN A 503 -8.27 -3.20 -9.76
CA ASN A 503 -7.58 -1.90 -9.82
C ASN A 503 -8.47 -0.76 -9.33
N HIS A 504 -7.85 0.28 -8.78
CA HIS A 504 -8.48 1.56 -8.47
C HIS A 504 -8.14 2.58 -9.56
N ILE A 505 -9.12 2.96 -10.37
CA ILE A 505 -8.91 3.80 -11.56
C ILE A 505 -9.77 5.06 -11.42
N THR A 506 -9.15 6.20 -11.15
CA THR A 506 -9.90 7.42 -10.83
C THR A 506 -9.35 8.71 -11.43
N LYS A 507 -10.21 9.67 -11.75
CA LYS A 507 -9.79 11.00 -12.25
C LYS A 507 -8.98 10.96 -13.54
N ASN A 508 -9.19 9.95 -14.38
CA ASN A 508 -8.57 9.88 -15.71
C ASN A 508 -9.53 10.42 -16.79
N GLY A 509 -9.05 10.70 -18.00
CA GLY A 509 -9.91 10.96 -19.16
C GLY A 509 -10.75 9.73 -19.50
N ASP A 510 -10.14 8.69 -20.05
CA ASP A 510 -10.73 7.34 -20.08
C ASP A 510 -10.12 6.51 -18.94
N GLY A 511 -10.95 5.84 -18.13
CA GLY A 511 -10.48 4.93 -17.10
C GLY A 511 -9.80 3.70 -17.73
N ILE A 512 -10.54 2.98 -18.56
CA ILE A 512 -10.04 1.84 -19.35
C ILE A 512 -10.47 2.02 -20.81
N LEU A 513 -9.53 1.95 -21.75
CA LEU A 513 -9.78 2.02 -23.18
C LEU A 513 -9.24 0.76 -23.89
N LEU A 514 -10.13 0.00 -24.53
CA LEU A 514 -9.80 -1.12 -25.42
C LEU A 514 -10.08 -0.69 -26.85
N SER A 515 -9.07 -0.79 -27.71
CA SER A 515 -9.15 -0.33 -29.09
C SER A 515 -8.42 -1.25 -30.08
N GLY A 516 -8.70 -1.08 -31.37
CA GLY A 516 -7.93 -1.72 -32.44
C GLY A 516 -7.99 -3.24 -32.45
N PHE A 517 -9.18 -3.82 -32.30
CA PHE A 517 -9.40 -5.27 -32.24
C PHE A 517 -8.80 -5.94 -30.99
N SER A 518 -8.90 -5.25 -29.84
CA SER A 518 -8.52 -5.81 -28.53
C SER A 518 -9.62 -6.76 -28.04
N ASN A 519 -9.54 -8.04 -28.41
CA ASN A 519 -10.62 -9.01 -28.24
C ASN A 519 -10.38 -9.98 -27.07
N GLY A 520 -11.45 -10.57 -26.53
CA GLY A 520 -11.29 -11.65 -25.54
C GLY A 520 -10.71 -11.23 -24.19
N ASN A 521 -10.77 -9.94 -23.83
CA ASN A 521 -10.23 -9.43 -22.57
C ASN A 521 -11.26 -9.50 -21.44
N ASN A 522 -10.77 -9.65 -20.21
CA ASN A 522 -11.58 -9.67 -18.99
C ASN A 522 -11.31 -8.42 -18.15
N ILE A 523 -12.36 -7.68 -17.81
CA ILE A 523 -12.33 -6.50 -16.94
C ILE A 523 -13.20 -6.82 -15.73
N SER A 524 -12.60 -7.06 -14.56
CA SER A 524 -13.37 -7.52 -13.39
C SER A 524 -12.94 -6.98 -12.03
N GLY A 525 -13.89 -6.81 -11.11
CA GLY A 525 -13.59 -6.40 -9.73
C GLY A 525 -12.89 -5.05 -9.60
N ASN A 526 -12.93 -4.18 -10.62
CA ASN A 526 -12.26 -2.88 -10.58
C ASN A 526 -13.16 -1.81 -9.97
N ASN A 527 -12.55 -0.81 -9.34
CA ASN A 527 -13.22 0.39 -8.85
C ASN A 527 -12.88 1.59 -9.74
N ILE A 528 -13.77 1.91 -10.68
CA ILE A 528 -13.57 2.85 -11.79
C ILE A 528 -14.45 4.09 -11.56
N THR A 529 -13.86 5.14 -10.98
CA THR A 529 -14.65 6.27 -10.48
C THR A 529 -14.13 7.64 -10.87
N LYS A 530 -15.01 8.61 -11.13
CA LYS A 530 -14.62 10.01 -11.42
C LYS A 530 -13.72 10.18 -12.65
N ASN A 531 -13.81 9.30 -13.63
CA ASN A 531 -13.12 9.47 -14.91
C ASN A 531 -14.02 10.24 -15.90
N GLY A 532 -13.49 10.70 -17.02
CA GLY A 532 -14.30 11.21 -18.14
C GLY A 532 -15.24 10.12 -18.66
N HIS A 533 -14.68 8.94 -18.95
CA HIS A 533 -15.38 7.71 -19.29
C HIS A 533 -14.89 6.58 -18.40
N GLY A 534 -15.78 5.68 -17.96
CA GLY A 534 -15.40 4.53 -17.15
C GLY A 534 -14.65 3.48 -17.96
N VAL A 535 -15.38 2.73 -18.79
CA VAL A 535 -14.83 1.69 -19.68
C VAL A 535 -15.28 1.94 -21.11
N SER A 536 -14.33 2.04 -22.03
CA SER A 536 -14.56 2.28 -23.46
C SER A 536 -14.02 1.12 -24.31
N LEU A 537 -14.89 0.48 -25.09
CA LEU A 537 -14.53 -0.53 -26.09
C LEU A 537 -14.82 0.05 -27.47
N ILE A 538 -13.78 0.19 -28.29
CA ILE A 538 -13.86 0.76 -29.64
C ILE A 538 -13.30 -0.25 -30.63
N GLY A 539 -14.16 -0.81 -31.49
CA GLY A 539 -13.76 -1.87 -32.42
C GLY A 539 -13.18 -3.12 -31.72
N SER A 540 -13.71 -3.49 -30.56
CA SER A 540 -13.15 -4.54 -29.68
C SER A 540 -14.25 -5.50 -29.23
N SER A 541 -14.17 -6.76 -29.65
CA SER A 541 -15.25 -7.75 -29.57
C SER A 541 -14.92 -8.93 -28.66
N GLY A 542 -15.93 -9.65 -28.18
CA GLY A 542 -15.72 -10.86 -27.38
C GLY A 542 -15.14 -10.60 -25.98
N ASN A 543 -15.27 -9.39 -25.42
CA ASN A 543 -14.75 -9.04 -24.10
C ASN A 543 -15.79 -9.26 -23.00
N SER A 544 -15.32 -9.52 -21.78
CA SER A 544 -16.15 -9.68 -20.59
C SER A 544 -15.90 -8.57 -19.57
N ILE A 545 -16.94 -7.83 -19.21
CA ILE A 545 -16.91 -6.74 -18.21
C ILE A 545 -17.83 -7.13 -17.06
N TYR A 546 -17.28 -7.54 -15.91
CA TYR A 546 -18.13 -8.03 -14.82
C TYR A 546 -17.67 -7.72 -13.40
N GLY A 547 -18.63 -7.59 -12.48
CA GLY A 547 -18.32 -7.37 -11.06
C GLY A 547 -17.57 -6.07 -10.76
N ASN A 548 -17.64 -5.06 -11.64
CA ASN A 548 -16.95 -3.78 -11.45
C ASN A 548 -17.86 -2.76 -10.76
N ASN A 549 -17.24 -1.83 -10.01
CA ASN A 549 -17.90 -0.64 -9.48
C ASN A 549 -17.55 0.57 -10.37
N ILE A 550 -18.50 1.04 -11.17
CA ILE A 550 -18.31 2.07 -12.20
C ILE A 550 -19.21 3.27 -11.87
N THR A 551 -18.67 4.25 -11.16
CA THR A 551 -19.48 5.32 -10.59
C THR A 551 -18.91 6.72 -10.74
N LEU A 552 -19.78 7.73 -10.77
CA LEU A 552 -19.39 9.14 -10.79
C LEU A 552 -18.53 9.53 -12.00
N ASN A 553 -18.59 8.81 -13.12
CA ASN A 553 -17.86 9.20 -14.34
C ASN A 553 -18.63 10.31 -15.08
N ASN A 554 -17.89 11.20 -15.74
CA ASN A 554 -18.43 12.46 -16.25
C ASN A 554 -19.38 12.29 -17.44
N GLU A 555 -19.30 11.19 -18.19
CA GLU A 555 -20.17 10.96 -19.35
C GLU A 555 -20.70 9.51 -19.41
N TYR A 556 -19.83 8.54 -19.74
CA TYR A 556 -20.22 7.13 -19.89
C TYR A 556 -19.70 6.29 -18.72
N GLY A 557 -20.54 5.42 -18.18
CA GLY A 557 -20.09 4.29 -17.36
C GLY A 557 -19.38 3.26 -18.23
N ILE A 558 -20.12 2.66 -19.18
CA ILE A 558 -19.59 1.73 -20.18
C ILE A 558 -20.02 2.20 -21.58
N ARG A 559 -19.06 2.26 -22.52
CA ARG A 559 -19.29 2.57 -23.94
C ARG A 559 -18.83 1.40 -24.81
N LEU A 560 -19.74 0.85 -25.60
CA LEU A 560 -19.48 -0.16 -26.63
C LEU A 560 -19.69 0.47 -28.01
N GLU A 561 -18.62 0.66 -28.78
CA GLU A 561 -18.67 1.30 -30.10
C GLU A 561 -18.03 0.39 -31.14
N TYR A 562 -18.81 -0.02 -32.15
CA TYR A 562 -18.39 -1.01 -33.17
C TYR A 562 -17.81 -2.31 -32.55
N SER A 563 -18.35 -2.71 -31.40
CA SER A 563 -17.79 -3.72 -30.49
C SER A 563 -18.84 -4.79 -30.18
N SER A 564 -18.79 -5.92 -30.90
CA SER A 564 -19.81 -6.98 -30.85
C SER A 564 -19.42 -8.14 -29.94
N GLU A 565 -20.38 -9.02 -29.62
CA GLU A 565 -20.13 -10.25 -28.86
C GLU A 565 -19.54 -10.00 -27.45
N ASN A 566 -19.74 -8.81 -26.88
CA ASN A 566 -19.28 -8.51 -25.52
C ASN A 566 -20.34 -8.89 -24.49
N SER A 567 -19.86 -9.29 -23.31
CA SER A 567 -20.67 -9.60 -22.13
C SER A 567 -20.46 -8.54 -21.05
N VAL A 568 -21.53 -7.91 -20.59
CA VAL A 568 -21.54 -6.91 -19.52
C VAL A 568 -22.44 -7.39 -18.40
N SER A 569 -21.88 -7.82 -17.27
CA SER A 569 -22.68 -8.43 -16.21
C SER A 569 -22.29 -8.13 -14.78
N GLU A 570 -23.23 -8.16 -13.85
CA GLU A 570 -22.95 -8.03 -12.40
C GLU A 570 -22.20 -6.74 -12.02
N ASN A 571 -22.26 -5.69 -12.85
CA ASN A 571 -21.59 -4.42 -12.56
C ASN A 571 -22.52 -3.50 -11.75
N ASN A 572 -21.92 -2.70 -10.86
CA ASN A 572 -22.58 -1.60 -10.18
C ASN A 572 -22.28 -0.29 -10.92
N ILE A 573 -23.22 0.20 -11.72
CA ILE A 573 -23.07 1.34 -12.63
C ILE A 573 -23.96 2.49 -12.15
N MET A 574 -23.39 3.42 -11.39
CA MET A 574 -24.17 4.42 -10.67
C MET A 574 -23.68 5.85 -10.85
N ALA A 575 -24.61 6.80 -10.95
CA ALA A 575 -24.31 8.23 -10.90
C ALA A 575 -23.28 8.69 -11.95
N ASN A 576 -23.28 8.09 -13.14
CA ASN A 576 -22.53 8.60 -14.29
C ASN A 576 -23.38 9.68 -14.95
N SER A 577 -22.78 10.82 -15.30
CA SER A 577 -23.57 12.03 -15.60
C SER A 577 -24.46 11.88 -16.84
N TYR A 578 -24.17 10.94 -17.73
CA TYR A 578 -24.95 10.75 -18.96
C TYR A 578 -25.46 9.32 -19.14
N TYR A 579 -24.65 8.39 -19.65
CA TYR A 579 -25.09 7.00 -19.85
C TYR A 579 -24.47 6.06 -18.82
N GLY A 580 -25.27 5.18 -18.23
CA GLY A 580 -24.77 4.01 -17.52
C GLY A 580 -24.07 3.08 -18.51
N ILE A 581 -24.82 2.61 -19.51
CA ILE A 581 -24.30 1.82 -20.62
C ILE A 581 -24.79 2.42 -21.94
N LEU A 582 -23.86 2.73 -22.86
CA LEU A 582 -24.14 3.05 -24.26
C LEU A 582 -23.60 1.93 -25.15
N ALA A 583 -24.45 1.39 -26.02
CA ALA A 583 -24.03 0.48 -27.08
C ALA A 583 -24.42 1.03 -28.47
N ARG A 584 -23.40 1.27 -29.29
CA ARG A 584 -23.46 1.43 -30.74
C ARG A 584 -22.83 0.20 -31.39
N ALA A 585 -23.37 -0.96 -31.03
CA ALA A 585 -22.86 -2.26 -31.43
C ALA A 585 -23.95 -3.34 -31.30
N SER A 586 -23.85 -4.37 -32.14
CA SER A 586 -24.81 -5.48 -32.20
C SER A 586 -24.27 -6.74 -31.52
N ASN A 587 -25.14 -7.71 -31.21
CA ASN A 587 -24.77 -9.02 -30.64
C ASN A 587 -24.10 -8.96 -29.26
N ASN A 588 -24.46 -8.02 -28.39
CA ASN A 588 -23.93 -7.95 -27.02
C ASN A 588 -24.94 -8.50 -26.00
N SER A 589 -24.43 -9.01 -24.88
CA SER A 589 -25.21 -9.48 -23.74
C SER A 589 -25.00 -8.55 -22.54
N ILE A 590 -26.07 -7.93 -22.04
CA ILE A 590 -26.05 -7.02 -20.90
C ILE A 590 -27.00 -7.58 -19.84
N PHE A 591 -26.47 -8.14 -18.75
CA PHE A 591 -27.33 -8.83 -17.78
C PHE A 591 -26.91 -8.74 -16.32
N ALA A 592 -27.86 -8.88 -15.40
CA ALA A 592 -27.60 -8.87 -13.95
C ALA A 592 -26.85 -7.63 -13.43
N ASN A 593 -26.89 -6.49 -14.14
CA ASN A 593 -26.25 -5.26 -13.69
C ASN A 593 -27.17 -4.44 -12.77
N LYS A 594 -26.59 -3.69 -11.84
CA LYS A 594 -27.27 -2.66 -11.07
C LYS A 594 -26.95 -1.30 -11.67
N ILE A 595 -27.95 -0.62 -12.24
CA ILE A 595 -27.79 0.61 -13.01
C ILE A 595 -28.69 1.69 -12.43
N ALA A 596 -28.10 2.73 -11.84
CA ALA A 596 -28.90 3.76 -11.17
C ALA A 596 -28.36 5.19 -11.23
N ASP A 597 -29.26 6.16 -11.10
CA ASP A 597 -28.93 7.58 -10.98
C ASP A 597 -28.13 8.15 -12.19
N ASN A 598 -28.34 7.61 -13.39
CA ASN A 598 -27.76 8.12 -14.64
C ASN A 598 -28.83 8.87 -15.46
N ALA A 599 -28.44 9.74 -16.41
CA ALA A 599 -29.43 10.34 -17.32
C ALA A 599 -30.11 9.27 -18.21
N TYR A 600 -29.33 8.28 -18.65
CA TYR A 600 -29.78 7.10 -19.37
C TYR A 600 -29.19 5.85 -18.71
N GLY A 601 -30.01 4.87 -18.36
CA GLY A 601 -29.55 3.60 -17.78
C GLY A 601 -28.82 2.75 -18.83
N ILE A 602 -29.57 2.16 -19.75
CA ILE A 602 -29.05 1.42 -20.91
C ILE A 602 -29.57 2.08 -22.18
N SER A 603 -28.65 2.45 -23.09
CA SER A 603 -29.00 3.02 -24.39
C SER A 603 -28.40 2.21 -25.53
N LEU A 604 -29.24 1.76 -26.46
CA LEU A 604 -28.86 1.17 -27.73
C LEU A 604 -29.10 2.17 -28.86
N ASP A 605 -28.11 2.38 -29.72
CA ASP A 605 -28.22 3.26 -30.88
C ASP A 605 -27.71 2.54 -32.13
N SER A 606 -28.58 2.43 -33.14
CA SER A 606 -28.30 1.73 -34.39
C SER A 606 -27.74 0.32 -34.18
N SER A 607 -28.31 -0.40 -33.21
CA SER A 607 -27.75 -1.62 -32.62
C SER A 607 -28.78 -2.76 -32.62
N SER A 608 -28.45 -3.87 -33.27
CA SER A 608 -29.37 -5.00 -33.42
C SER A 608 -28.93 -6.21 -32.63
N ASP A 609 -29.85 -7.15 -32.43
CA ASP A 609 -29.51 -8.51 -31.97
C ASP A 609 -28.80 -8.54 -30.59
N ASN A 610 -29.04 -7.55 -29.72
CA ASN A 610 -28.54 -7.54 -28.34
C ASN A 610 -29.53 -8.21 -27.37
N SER A 611 -29.00 -8.79 -26.30
CA SER A 611 -29.77 -9.33 -25.18
C SER A 611 -29.59 -8.47 -23.93
N ILE A 612 -30.68 -7.93 -23.39
CA ILE A 612 -30.71 -7.15 -22.15
C ILE A 612 -31.58 -7.90 -21.14
N SER A 613 -30.99 -8.51 -20.11
CA SER A 613 -31.78 -9.34 -19.21
C SER A 613 -31.41 -9.32 -17.73
N GLY A 614 -32.37 -9.47 -16.83
CA GLY A 614 -32.08 -9.58 -15.38
C GLY A 614 -31.44 -8.34 -14.76
N ASN A 615 -31.46 -7.17 -15.42
CA ASN A 615 -30.84 -5.96 -14.90
C ASN A 615 -31.77 -5.24 -13.92
N ASN A 616 -31.21 -4.60 -12.90
CA ASN A 616 -31.92 -3.72 -11.98
C ASN A 616 -31.62 -2.25 -12.34
N ILE A 617 -32.58 -1.59 -13.00
CA ILE A 617 -32.41 -0.28 -13.64
C ILE A 617 -33.33 0.73 -12.95
N THR A 618 -32.76 1.60 -12.11
CA THR A 618 -33.57 2.46 -11.24
C THR A 618 -33.13 3.91 -11.18
N LYS A 619 -34.07 4.84 -11.02
CA LYS A 619 -33.76 6.28 -10.80
C LYS A 619 -32.94 6.93 -11.92
N ASN A 620 -33.09 6.46 -13.14
CA ASN A 620 -32.50 7.09 -14.32
C ASN A 620 -33.52 8.02 -15.00
N GLY A 621 -33.04 8.97 -15.80
CA GLY A 621 -33.93 9.76 -16.67
C GLY A 621 -34.65 8.86 -17.68
N ARG A 622 -33.90 8.01 -18.39
CA ARG A 622 -34.47 6.90 -19.17
C ARG A 622 -33.88 5.59 -18.68
N GLY A 623 -34.71 4.62 -18.30
CA GLY A 623 -34.26 3.31 -17.88
C GLY A 623 -33.59 2.56 -19.03
N ILE A 624 -34.37 2.21 -20.05
CA ILE A 624 -33.90 1.58 -21.29
C ILE A 624 -34.29 2.47 -22.48
N SER A 625 -33.36 2.74 -23.39
CA SER A 625 -33.61 3.55 -24.59
C SER A 625 -33.06 2.86 -25.83
N LEU A 626 -33.87 2.67 -26.86
CA LEU A 626 -33.47 2.09 -28.14
C LEU A 626 -33.76 3.09 -29.27
N SER A 627 -32.73 3.43 -30.03
CA SER A 627 -32.81 4.29 -31.22
C SER A 627 -32.40 3.50 -32.45
N TYR A 628 -33.28 3.34 -33.44
CA TYR A 628 -33.02 2.60 -34.70
C TYR A 628 -32.39 1.21 -34.46
N SER A 629 -32.85 0.53 -33.41
CA SER A 629 -32.23 -0.68 -32.86
C SER A 629 -33.25 -1.83 -32.88
N PRO A 630 -33.36 -2.59 -33.98
CA PRO A 630 -34.31 -3.69 -34.10
C PRO A 630 -33.75 -5.04 -33.62
N ARG A 631 -34.62 -6.05 -33.47
CA ARG A 631 -34.26 -7.44 -33.11
C ARG A 631 -33.52 -7.61 -31.78
N ASN A 632 -33.71 -6.72 -30.82
CA ASN A 632 -33.17 -6.90 -29.47
C ASN A 632 -34.16 -7.70 -28.59
N ASN A 633 -33.62 -8.46 -27.64
CA ASN A 633 -34.38 -9.19 -26.64
C ASN A 633 -34.20 -8.52 -25.27
N ILE A 634 -35.29 -8.07 -24.66
CA ILE A 634 -35.31 -7.33 -23.39
C ILE A 634 -36.22 -8.09 -22.43
N THR A 635 -35.64 -8.83 -21.48
CA THR A 635 -36.40 -9.77 -20.65
C THR A 635 -35.96 -9.76 -19.19
N GLU A 636 -36.86 -10.04 -18.26
CA GLU A 636 -36.51 -10.25 -16.84
C GLU A 636 -35.84 -9.04 -16.16
N ASN A 637 -35.94 -7.83 -16.74
CA ASN A 637 -35.35 -6.63 -16.14
C ASN A 637 -36.30 -6.02 -15.11
N ASN A 638 -35.75 -5.54 -14.01
CA ASN A 638 -36.45 -4.69 -13.05
C ASN A 638 -36.20 -3.22 -13.37
N VAL A 639 -37.16 -2.55 -14.02
CA VAL A 639 -37.07 -1.17 -14.48
C VAL A 639 -37.98 -0.30 -13.61
N ALA A 640 -37.41 0.37 -12.61
CA ALA A 640 -38.21 1.01 -11.56
C ALA A 640 -37.81 2.45 -11.21
N ASN A 641 -38.80 3.31 -10.96
CA ASN A 641 -38.60 4.71 -10.54
C ASN A 641 -37.74 5.53 -11.49
N ASN A 642 -37.81 5.27 -12.80
CA ASN A 642 -37.18 6.11 -13.83
C ASN A 642 -38.19 7.15 -14.34
N GLU A 643 -37.72 8.25 -14.93
CA GLU A 643 -38.65 9.19 -15.58
C GLU A 643 -39.34 8.51 -16.77
N TYR A 644 -38.59 7.79 -17.60
CA TYR A 644 -39.13 6.85 -18.59
C TYR A 644 -38.62 5.45 -18.29
N GLY A 645 -39.50 4.45 -18.23
CA GLY A 645 -39.14 3.04 -18.07
C GLY A 645 -38.40 2.54 -19.31
N ILE A 646 -39.10 2.51 -20.45
CA ILE A 646 -38.53 2.16 -21.75
C ILE A 646 -38.94 3.16 -22.84
N VAL A 647 -37.98 3.56 -23.69
CA VAL A 647 -38.21 4.45 -24.83
C VAL A 647 -37.71 3.79 -26.12
N LEU A 648 -38.59 3.65 -27.11
CA LEU A 648 -38.30 3.04 -28.41
C LEU A 648 -38.52 4.06 -29.52
N VAL A 649 -37.43 4.45 -30.20
CA VAL A 649 -37.43 5.38 -31.32
C VAL A 649 -36.90 4.69 -32.57
N GLY A 650 -37.66 4.72 -33.66
CA GLY A 650 -37.19 4.18 -34.93
C GLY A 650 -38.32 3.83 -35.88
N TYR A 651 -37.94 3.23 -37.00
CA TYR A 651 -38.84 2.67 -37.99
C TYR A 651 -38.19 1.40 -38.53
N SER A 652 -38.80 0.24 -38.29
CA SER A 652 -38.35 -1.05 -38.83
C SER A 652 -39.55 -1.95 -39.09
N PRO A 653 -40.33 -1.67 -40.15
CA PRO A 653 -41.35 -2.62 -40.59
C PRO A 653 -40.63 -3.93 -40.88
N ASN A 654 -41.10 -5.03 -40.27
CA ASN A 654 -40.56 -6.39 -40.34
C ASN A 654 -39.44 -6.79 -39.35
N TYR A 655 -38.91 -5.89 -38.52
CA TYR A 655 -37.93 -6.26 -37.51
C TYR A 655 -38.29 -5.65 -36.14
N THR A 656 -38.86 -6.49 -35.28
CA THR A 656 -39.39 -6.11 -33.98
C THR A 656 -38.40 -6.40 -32.85
N ASN A 657 -38.46 -5.62 -31.77
CA ASN A 657 -37.85 -6.04 -30.50
C ASN A 657 -38.81 -6.96 -29.74
N ARG A 658 -38.26 -7.87 -28.93
CA ARG A 658 -39.02 -8.75 -28.03
C ARG A 658 -38.84 -8.26 -26.60
N ILE A 659 -39.93 -7.88 -25.96
CA ILE A 659 -39.95 -7.21 -24.65
C ILE A 659 -41.00 -7.90 -23.79
N TYR A 660 -40.61 -8.85 -22.95
CA TYR A 660 -41.54 -9.62 -22.13
C TYR A 660 -40.88 -10.01 -20.80
N HIS A 661 -41.67 -10.37 -19.79
CA HIS A 661 -41.19 -10.73 -18.46
C HIS A 661 -40.37 -9.64 -17.75
N ASN A 662 -40.54 -8.38 -18.11
CA ASN A 662 -39.93 -7.27 -17.38
C ASN A 662 -40.88 -6.70 -16.32
N ASN A 663 -40.30 -6.08 -15.30
CA ASN A 663 -41.03 -5.38 -14.26
C ASN A 663 -40.91 -3.86 -14.46
N PHE A 664 -41.97 -3.21 -14.96
CA PHE A 664 -42.05 -1.76 -15.09
C PHE A 664 -42.78 -1.17 -13.87
N ILE A 665 -42.02 -0.60 -12.93
CA ILE A 665 -42.53 -0.24 -11.60
C ILE A 665 -42.33 1.24 -11.31
N ASN A 666 -43.41 1.98 -11.08
CA ASN A 666 -43.40 3.38 -10.65
C ASN A 666 -42.52 4.29 -11.52
N ASN A 667 -42.39 4.01 -12.82
CA ASN A 667 -41.79 4.96 -13.74
C ASN A 667 -42.81 6.06 -14.04
N THR A 668 -42.36 7.31 -14.24
CA THR A 668 -43.29 8.41 -14.56
C THR A 668 -44.02 8.14 -15.88
N ASN A 669 -43.32 7.58 -16.85
CA ASN A 669 -43.88 6.99 -18.06
C ASN A 669 -43.33 5.56 -18.20
N GLN A 670 -44.20 4.55 -18.22
CA GLN A 670 -43.77 3.15 -18.25
C GLN A 670 -43.12 2.78 -19.58
N ALA A 671 -43.75 3.14 -20.70
CA ALA A 671 -43.27 2.83 -22.05
C ALA A 671 -43.66 3.93 -23.04
N GLN A 672 -42.71 4.34 -23.87
CA GLN A 672 -42.95 5.26 -24.98
C GLN A 672 -42.41 4.66 -26.29
N VAL A 673 -43.25 4.63 -27.32
CA VAL A 673 -42.90 4.12 -28.65
C VAL A 673 -43.19 5.17 -29.71
N THR A 674 -42.33 5.28 -30.72
CA THR A 674 -42.61 6.12 -31.90
C THR A 674 -43.74 5.51 -32.72
N VAL A 675 -44.72 6.33 -33.12
CA VAL A 675 -45.90 5.90 -33.86
C VAL A 675 -45.51 5.08 -35.10
N GLY A 676 -46.10 3.89 -35.25
CA GLY A 676 -45.85 2.97 -36.36
C GLY A 676 -44.61 2.08 -36.21
N TYR A 677 -43.92 2.13 -35.06
CA TYR A 677 -42.84 1.18 -34.76
C TYR A 677 -43.37 -0.02 -33.97
N GLU A 678 -43.54 -1.14 -34.66
CA GLU A 678 -44.08 -2.38 -34.08
C GLU A 678 -43.04 -3.13 -33.22
N ASN A 679 -43.44 -3.55 -32.03
CA ASN A 679 -42.66 -4.40 -31.12
C ASN A 679 -43.54 -5.50 -30.50
N VAL A 680 -42.91 -6.57 -30.01
CA VAL A 680 -43.61 -7.68 -29.36
C VAL A 680 -43.47 -7.53 -27.84
N TRP A 681 -44.60 -7.38 -27.14
CA TRP A 681 -44.64 -7.06 -25.71
C TRP A 681 -45.05 -8.23 -24.80
N ASP A 682 -45.20 -9.43 -25.36
CA ASP A 682 -45.54 -10.63 -24.62
C ASP A 682 -44.93 -11.89 -25.27
N ASP A 683 -44.82 -12.98 -24.51
CA ASP A 683 -44.35 -14.29 -24.99
C ASP A 683 -45.52 -15.28 -25.20
N GLY A 684 -46.73 -14.76 -25.35
CA GLY A 684 -47.93 -15.54 -25.54
C GLY A 684 -48.41 -16.29 -24.29
N TYR A 685 -49.60 -16.91 -24.40
CA TYR A 685 -50.14 -17.77 -23.34
C TYR A 685 -49.49 -19.17 -23.35
N PRO A 686 -49.19 -19.78 -22.18
CA PRO A 686 -49.36 -19.28 -20.81
C PRO A 686 -48.11 -18.55 -20.27
N SER A 687 -47.14 -18.20 -21.12
CA SER A 687 -45.88 -17.56 -20.70
C SER A 687 -46.14 -16.18 -20.09
N GLY A 688 -47.10 -15.43 -20.66
CA GLY A 688 -47.44 -14.09 -20.22
C GLY A 688 -46.56 -12.99 -20.85
N GLY A 689 -46.78 -11.77 -20.39
CA GLY A 689 -46.12 -10.56 -20.87
C GLY A 689 -45.27 -9.89 -19.80
N ASN A 690 -45.39 -8.57 -19.68
CA ASN A 690 -44.67 -7.78 -18.67
C ASN A 690 -45.56 -7.50 -17.47
N TYR A 691 -44.93 -7.16 -16.34
CA TYR A 691 -45.61 -6.57 -15.20
C TYR A 691 -45.57 -5.05 -15.29
N TRP A 692 -46.73 -4.42 -15.07
CA TRP A 692 -46.92 -2.97 -15.12
C TRP A 692 -47.56 -2.50 -13.81
N SER A 693 -46.87 -1.67 -13.03
CA SER A 693 -47.40 -1.22 -11.73
C SER A 693 -48.66 -0.35 -11.80
N ASP A 694 -48.97 0.18 -12.99
CA ASP A 694 -50.15 0.99 -13.31
C ASP A 694 -51.26 0.17 -14.01
N TYR A 695 -51.07 -1.13 -14.20
CA TYR A 695 -52.12 -2.00 -14.73
C TYR A 695 -53.22 -2.19 -13.68
N THR A 696 -54.46 -1.91 -14.10
CA THR A 696 -55.67 -1.93 -13.25
C THR A 696 -56.67 -3.00 -13.69
N GLY A 697 -56.28 -3.89 -14.60
CA GLY A 697 -57.13 -4.99 -15.05
C GLY A 697 -57.40 -6.02 -13.94
N VAL A 698 -58.30 -6.94 -14.24
CA VAL A 698 -58.69 -8.05 -13.35
C VAL A 698 -58.19 -9.38 -13.91
N ASP A 699 -58.18 -10.41 -13.06
CA ASP A 699 -57.76 -11.78 -13.37
C ASP A 699 -58.86 -12.73 -12.89
N LEU A 700 -59.93 -12.82 -13.69
CA LEU A 700 -61.09 -13.68 -13.48
C LEU A 700 -61.12 -14.86 -14.45
N PHE A 701 -60.43 -14.73 -15.58
CA PHE A 701 -60.39 -15.71 -16.65
C PHE A 701 -58.99 -16.25 -16.89
N SER A 702 -58.91 -17.31 -17.69
CA SER A 702 -57.70 -17.99 -18.11
C SER A 702 -57.80 -18.44 -19.57
N GLY A 703 -56.71 -19.02 -20.07
CA GLY A 703 -56.60 -19.58 -21.41
C GLY A 703 -56.12 -18.58 -22.45
N PRO A 704 -55.82 -19.03 -23.68
CA PRO A 704 -55.22 -18.20 -24.73
C PRO A 704 -56.11 -17.06 -25.23
N TYR A 705 -57.37 -17.00 -24.82
CA TYR A 705 -58.31 -15.94 -25.15
C TYR A 705 -58.85 -15.20 -23.91
N GLN A 706 -58.34 -15.52 -22.71
CA GLN A 706 -58.78 -14.97 -21.43
C GLN A 706 -60.31 -15.00 -21.26
N ASN A 707 -60.91 -16.18 -21.49
CA ASN A 707 -62.36 -16.36 -21.48
C ASN A 707 -62.82 -17.64 -20.76
N MET A 708 -61.92 -18.43 -20.19
CA MET A 708 -62.25 -19.58 -19.35
C MET A 708 -62.28 -19.16 -17.90
N THR A 709 -63.31 -19.47 -17.12
CA THR A 709 -63.39 -19.03 -15.72
C THR A 709 -62.26 -19.62 -14.86
N GLY A 710 -61.67 -18.78 -14.00
CA GLY A 710 -60.63 -19.14 -13.05
C GLY A 710 -59.32 -18.43 -13.42
N GLY A 711 -58.90 -17.47 -12.59
CA GLY A 711 -57.71 -16.65 -12.83
C GLY A 711 -56.41 -17.44 -12.75
N ASP A 712 -55.43 -17.02 -13.52
CA ASP A 712 -54.14 -17.70 -13.68
C ASP A 712 -52.90 -16.81 -13.50
N GLY A 713 -53.10 -15.60 -12.96
CA GLY A 713 -52.03 -14.63 -12.72
C GLY A 713 -51.68 -13.77 -13.95
N ILE A 714 -52.42 -13.95 -15.05
CA ILE A 714 -52.34 -13.13 -16.26
C ILE A 714 -53.63 -12.29 -16.34
N GLY A 715 -53.50 -11.00 -16.59
CA GLY A 715 -54.65 -10.11 -16.66
C GLY A 715 -55.58 -10.41 -17.85
N ASP A 716 -56.88 -10.29 -17.62
CA ASP A 716 -57.94 -10.59 -18.60
C ASP A 716 -58.00 -9.58 -19.75
N THR A 717 -57.48 -8.37 -19.53
CA THR A 717 -57.49 -7.27 -20.51
C THR A 717 -56.07 -6.89 -20.95
N PRO A 718 -55.80 -6.70 -22.25
CA PRO A 718 -54.48 -6.26 -22.72
C PRO A 718 -54.04 -4.91 -22.14
N TYR A 719 -52.73 -4.72 -21.93
CA TYR A 719 -52.13 -3.41 -21.66
C TYR A 719 -51.74 -2.75 -22.99
N ILE A 720 -52.41 -1.63 -23.31
CA ILE A 720 -52.26 -0.93 -24.60
C ILE A 720 -51.25 0.20 -24.44
N ILE A 721 -50.17 0.14 -25.23
CA ILE A 721 -49.14 1.20 -25.28
C ILE A 721 -49.47 2.17 -26.41
N ASP A 722 -49.74 1.64 -27.60
CA ASP A 722 -50.33 2.35 -28.73
C ASP A 722 -51.11 1.38 -29.66
N GLU A 723 -51.59 1.86 -30.81
CA GLU A 723 -52.38 1.08 -31.77
C GLU A 723 -51.66 -0.16 -32.35
N ASN A 724 -50.33 -0.18 -32.33
CA ASN A 724 -49.49 -1.25 -32.89
C ASN A 724 -48.65 -1.98 -31.82
N ASN A 725 -48.69 -1.52 -30.56
CA ASN A 725 -47.92 -2.03 -29.44
C ASN A 725 -48.86 -2.36 -28.28
N THR A 726 -49.08 -3.65 -28.06
CA THR A 726 -49.97 -4.15 -27.01
C THR A 726 -49.34 -5.36 -26.35
N ASP A 727 -49.28 -5.33 -25.02
CA ASP A 727 -49.03 -6.52 -24.21
C ASP A 727 -50.38 -7.23 -24.00
N ARG A 728 -50.54 -8.39 -24.63
CA ARG A 728 -51.83 -9.12 -24.61
C ARG A 728 -52.05 -9.90 -23.33
N TYR A 729 -50.98 -10.13 -22.57
CA TYR A 729 -50.99 -11.02 -21.41
C TYR A 729 -50.25 -10.38 -20.23
N PRO A 730 -50.63 -9.15 -19.80
CA PRO A 730 -49.94 -8.47 -18.71
C PRO A 730 -49.97 -9.30 -17.43
N LEU A 731 -48.86 -9.36 -16.71
CA LEU A 731 -48.75 -10.13 -15.48
C LEU A 731 -49.39 -9.40 -14.31
N MET A 732 -50.11 -10.13 -13.45
CA MET A 732 -50.74 -9.56 -12.23
C MET A 732 -49.75 -9.31 -11.09
N TYR A 733 -48.59 -9.96 -11.14
CA TYR A 733 -47.54 -9.85 -10.13
C TYR A 733 -46.19 -9.63 -10.81
N PRO A 734 -45.22 -8.98 -10.13
CA PRO A 734 -43.88 -8.83 -10.67
C PRO A 734 -43.27 -10.19 -11.07
N TYR A 735 -42.72 -10.25 -12.28
CA TYR A 735 -42.00 -11.41 -12.78
C TYR A 735 -40.86 -11.79 -11.83
N GLY A 736 -40.70 -13.10 -11.60
CA GLY A 736 -39.71 -13.65 -10.67
C GLY A 736 -40.13 -13.65 -9.19
N THR A 737 -41.34 -13.16 -8.85
CA THR A 737 -41.89 -13.40 -7.51
C THR A 737 -42.45 -14.82 -7.42
N GLU A 738 -41.99 -15.61 -6.45
CA GLU A 738 -42.61 -16.90 -6.15
C GLU A 738 -44.01 -16.67 -5.56
N THR A 739 -45.03 -16.61 -6.42
CA THR A 739 -46.41 -16.77 -5.96
C THR A 739 -46.66 -18.26 -5.74
N PHE A 740 -46.71 -18.62 -4.46
CA PHE A 740 -47.19 -19.91 -3.99
C PHE A 740 -48.48 -20.29 -4.74
N LYS A 741 -48.42 -21.42 -5.44
CA LYS A 741 -49.60 -22.19 -5.82
C LYS A 741 -50.36 -22.55 -4.55
N LEU A 742 -51.33 -21.74 -4.15
CA LEU A 742 -52.42 -22.16 -3.27
C LEU A 742 -53.60 -22.50 -4.17
N THR A 743 -53.56 -23.75 -4.64
CA THR A 743 -54.76 -24.53 -4.93
C THR A 743 -55.77 -24.38 -3.81
N ILE A 744 -57.00 -23.98 -4.15
CA ILE A 744 -58.22 -24.57 -3.59
C ILE A 744 -59.13 -24.94 -4.75
#